data_AF-A0A2P6U440-F1
#
_entry.id   AF-A0A2P6U440-F1
#
_cell.length_a   1.000
_cell.length_b   1.000
_cell.length_c   1.000
_cell.angle_alpha   90.00
_cell.angle_beta   90.00
_cell.angle_gamma   90.00
#
_symmetry.space_group_name_H-M   'P 1'
#
loop_
_entity.id
_entity.type
_entity.pdbx_description
1 polymer ?
#
loop_
_entity_poly.entity_id
_entity_poly.type
_entity_poly.pdbx_seq_one_letter_code
_entity_poly.pdbx_strand_id
1 'polypeptide(L)'
;MSQQREEELLALPYRELQARAKDAGLKASGKAEELVQRLLAYEAGEAPPPTTVRKSGTVAKTPRTSRRAAPAAPSPDKAALLRAAASTPLPTAQREQAEEEEEDAAEAEAPRSTRGVRRRLSAQAAAAASPAATPRRPAPKLRAKAGGGGAPVLRALLLTALVAALAALAVPYCQQHDCAELARNLPELASESASRLAAQARSRVASISLPDGAASVVAEARARALAAADVAQAQWAALLARFGKGSSSVEPACQFDAAAALRVIMPREEQYDALRQAAVAALSSGGAEPADKALAALLVCEAADDCHGALHEVEQAVPAADSCLLHLDARHLGADKGALQEQLAGFLSTSPSGLVLLRRVDQMAPELLPVLINALSEQGAFQQAGQPVPTTRATFLLTSLMPDVFAHLSEEIKFKQEAKTRLVVDLALRAADQDAAKSQANALRRRIDFVIPIGPDPGRQAQGEAAAETAGCQLQVGRLLEQLLPSGAEWEGLRASAAGALAKRLGTKAPVALLACDRDEGCDSLAAEVQRASAGPACVLELQGPQLHSSKALGSHIAEFIRRVPKGTVVLNRVDKLPVELLSVLVEALVPSGSLDPADDAGAVSTVGTTFLLTAHAPHEVFVHMSDKHRFRQDAHLHLASEFQSRATNKQAATILAEALHHRIDTVVPVGSSPAAYEASAAHHAAARRSQGDPSQWEVKPDAAAEADGLVPCSRSASEGTAVLLRRTATEGWRGALLDWLRVGGATRLLVHAGCGMVVKMPPLVLLAQQVIMMALSANPRGYCATPLLSHPLTRRRLHRVWAAFDAVPTVVPHIEDSKPGSEAERALAECMAVLTMQQAVLGVLLPLAIAVAVHSGRHGGAEQHWPPAQQQQQEQQQRAAGCRGWRSRVLAAAAAWRRGWARADDALTSALALDRDELEVSGPQLLLCLWMLLGNAWMLCTAATVRALGDPLGVPGQV
;
A
#
# COMPACT_ATOMS: atom_id res chain seq x y z
N MET A 1 40.24 50.60 14.85
CA MET A 1 40.85 50.52 13.51
C MET A 1 40.25 49.37 12.72
N SER A 2 40.75 48.13 12.80
CA SER A 2 40.30 47.04 11.90
C SER A 2 38.79 46.79 11.89
N GLN A 3 38.15 46.52 13.05
CA GLN A 3 36.72 46.21 13.11
C GLN A 3 35.83 47.32 12.52
N GLN A 4 36.07 48.58 12.89
CA GLN A 4 35.32 49.72 12.33
C GLN A 4 35.52 49.87 10.80
N ARG A 5 36.69 49.50 10.28
CA ARG A 5 36.97 49.48 8.84
C ARG A 5 36.33 48.28 8.13
N GLU A 6 36.20 47.15 8.82
CA GLU A 6 35.46 45.97 8.37
C GLU A 6 33.96 46.29 8.26
N GLU A 7 33.39 46.98 9.24
CA GLU A 7 32.01 47.49 9.21
C GLU A 7 31.79 48.51 8.08
N GLU A 8 32.70 49.48 7.91
CA GLU A 8 32.67 50.44 6.78
C GLU A 8 32.67 49.74 5.42
N LEU A 9 33.45 48.67 5.26
CA LEU A 9 33.54 47.91 4.00
C LEU A 9 32.33 46.97 3.80
N LEU A 10 31.82 46.34 4.86
CA LEU A 10 30.61 45.51 4.80
C LEU A 10 29.35 46.32 4.49
N ALA A 11 29.33 47.62 4.82
CA ALA A 11 28.25 48.53 4.46
C ALA A 11 28.24 48.93 2.96
N LEU A 12 29.29 48.64 2.19
CA LEU A 12 29.37 49.00 0.77
C LEU A 12 28.59 48.01 -0.11
N PRO A 13 27.88 48.49 -1.16
CA PRO A 13 27.22 47.61 -2.11
C PRO A 13 28.24 46.74 -2.85
N TYR A 14 27.93 45.46 -3.05
CA TYR A 14 28.86 44.45 -3.57
C TYR A 14 29.59 44.86 -4.88
N ARG A 15 28.95 45.61 -5.78
CA ARG A 15 29.60 46.16 -6.99
C ARG A 15 30.76 47.13 -6.68
N GLU A 16 30.66 47.90 -5.61
CA GLU A 16 31.71 48.82 -5.18
C GLU A 16 32.85 48.06 -4.50
N LEU A 17 32.56 47.02 -3.71
CA LEU A 17 33.58 46.09 -3.22
C LEU A 17 34.34 45.41 -4.36
N GLN A 18 33.65 45.00 -5.43
CA GLN A 18 34.30 44.49 -6.64
C GLN A 18 35.17 45.54 -7.35
N ALA A 19 34.72 46.80 -7.42
CA ALA A 19 35.50 47.89 -7.99
C ALA A 19 36.78 48.17 -7.17
N ARG A 20 36.64 48.44 -5.86
CA ARG A 20 37.78 48.67 -4.96
C ARG A 20 38.76 47.50 -4.95
N ALA A 21 38.27 46.25 -4.95
CA ALA A 21 39.14 45.07 -5.07
C ALA A 21 39.91 45.04 -6.39
N LYS A 22 39.27 45.35 -7.52
CA LYS A 22 39.91 45.42 -8.83
C LYS A 22 40.96 46.53 -8.91
N ASP A 23 40.67 47.71 -8.34
CA ASP A 23 41.57 48.87 -8.34
C ASP A 23 42.80 48.64 -7.45
N ALA A 24 42.65 47.87 -6.36
CA ALA A 24 43.74 47.34 -5.55
C ALA A 24 44.52 46.17 -6.21
N GLY A 25 44.17 45.77 -7.43
CA GLY A 25 44.79 44.64 -8.14
C GLY A 25 44.40 43.24 -7.61
N LEU A 26 43.39 43.17 -6.74
CA LEU A 26 42.90 41.94 -6.12
C LEU A 26 41.85 41.25 -7.01
N LYS A 27 41.62 39.95 -6.76
CA LYS A 27 40.61 39.18 -7.51
C LYS A 27 39.19 39.57 -7.07
N ALA A 28 38.52 40.39 -7.88
CA ALA A 28 37.14 40.89 -7.69
C ALA A 28 36.02 39.83 -7.84
N SER A 29 36.25 38.59 -7.39
CA SER A 29 35.28 37.49 -7.38
C SER A 29 35.36 36.72 -6.06
N GLY A 30 34.24 36.54 -5.38
CA GLY A 30 34.11 35.81 -4.11
C GLY A 30 32.80 36.19 -3.43
N LYS A 31 32.57 35.75 -2.19
CA LYS A 31 31.55 36.39 -1.34
C LYS A 31 31.95 37.83 -0.97
N ALA A 32 30.99 38.64 -0.51
CA ALA A 32 31.27 39.99 -0.02
C ALA A 32 32.35 39.98 1.09
N GLU A 33 32.19 39.08 2.07
CA GLU A 33 33.14 38.82 3.16
C GLU A 33 34.58 38.55 2.65
N GLU A 34 34.73 37.74 1.60
CA GLU A 34 36.04 37.45 1.00
C GLU A 34 36.67 38.68 0.33
N LEU A 35 35.86 39.57 -0.24
CA LEU A 35 36.36 40.82 -0.84
C LEU A 35 36.76 41.82 0.25
N VAL A 36 35.98 41.93 1.33
CA VAL A 36 36.31 42.75 2.51
C VAL A 36 37.61 42.26 3.15
N GLN A 37 37.77 40.97 3.42
CA GLN A 37 39.01 40.43 4.00
C GLN A 37 40.25 40.65 3.11
N ARG A 38 40.11 40.51 1.78
CA ARG A 38 41.21 40.81 0.84
C ARG A 38 41.57 42.30 0.82
N LEU A 39 40.56 43.18 0.92
CA LEU A 39 40.78 44.63 1.00
C LEU A 39 41.43 45.03 2.33
N LEU A 40 41.00 44.46 3.46
CA LEU A 40 41.60 44.71 4.77
C LEU A 40 43.06 44.24 4.84
N ALA A 41 43.39 43.05 4.31
CA ALA A 41 44.76 42.57 4.23
C ALA A 41 45.64 43.49 3.35
N TYR A 42 45.10 43.99 2.24
CA TYR A 42 45.78 44.96 1.38
C TYR A 42 45.98 46.33 2.05
N GLU A 43 44.96 46.87 2.74
CA GLU A 43 45.07 48.12 3.52
C GLU A 43 46.04 47.97 4.72
N ALA A 44 46.17 46.76 5.29
CA ALA A 44 47.16 46.44 6.31
C ALA A 44 48.60 46.26 5.78
N GLY A 45 48.79 46.25 4.46
CA GLY A 45 50.09 46.01 3.82
C GLY A 45 50.56 44.54 3.88
N GLU A 46 49.66 43.60 4.20
CA GLU A 46 49.98 42.18 4.17
C GLU A 46 50.11 41.71 2.72
N ALA A 47 51.23 41.05 2.38
CA ALA A 47 51.45 40.52 1.05
C ALA A 47 50.38 39.46 0.73
N PRO A 48 49.58 39.61 -0.35
CA PRO A 48 48.45 38.73 -0.60
C PRO A 48 48.91 37.28 -0.75
N PRO A 49 48.23 36.32 -0.11
CA PRO A 49 48.68 34.93 -0.07
C PRO A 49 48.81 34.39 -1.50
N PRO A 50 49.93 33.72 -1.83
CA PRO A 50 50.25 33.36 -3.21
C PRO A 50 49.16 32.46 -3.78
N THR A 51 48.51 32.91 -4.85
CA THR A 51 47.39 32.19 -5.48
C THR A 51 47.86 30.86 -6.02
N THR A 52 47.61 29.79 -5.25
CA THR A 52 48.02 28.42 -5.59
C THR A 52 47.20 27.92 -6.78
N VAL A 53 47.75 28.10 -7.97
CA VAL A 53 47.22 27.53 -9.22
C VAL A 53 47.27 26.00 -9.10
N ARG A 54 46.17 25.42 -8.64
CA ARG A 54 45.98 23.98 -8.37
C ARG A 54 45.96 23.20 -9.68
N LYS A 55 47.14 23.02 -10.30
CA LYS A 55 47.34 22.07 -11.40
C LYS A 55 46.93 20.68 -10.93
N SER A 56 45.92 20.10 -11.59
CA SER A 56 45.53 18.71 -11.41
C SER A 56 46.71 17.79 -11.77
N GLY A 57 47.20 17.02 -10.80
CA GLY A 57 48.37 16.17 -10.97
C GLY A 57 48.08 14.94 -11.84
N THR A 58 48.75 14.82 -12.98
CA THR A 58 48.80 13.59 -13.78
C THR A 58 49.88 12.64 -13.24
N VAL A 59 49.56 11.36 -13.06
CA VAL A 59 50.50 10.32 -12.63
C VAL A 59 50.70 9.26 -13.73
N ALA A 60 51.96 8.92 -13.99
CA ALA A 60 52.48 7.73 -14.70
C ALA A 60 51.87 7.27 -16.06
N LYS A 61 52.50 7.74 -17.15
CA LYS A 61 53.13 6.96 -18.27
C LYS A 61 53.18 5.41 -18.10
N THR A 62 53.23 4.50 -19.10
CA THR A 62 53.26 4.40 -20.60
C THR A 62 53.27 2.87 -20.96
N PRO A 63 53.25 2.32 -22.22
CA PRO A 63 53.43 2.86 -23.60
C PRO A 63 52.21 2.67 -24.57
N ARG A 64 51.98 3.46 -25.64
CA ARG A 64 52.64 3.57 -26.98
C ARG A 64 52.32 2.33 -27.87
N THR A 65 51.71 2.40 -29.06
CA THR A 65 51.86 3.28 -30.26
C THR A 65 50.48 3.67 -30.85
N SER A 66 50.16 4.75 -31.60
CA SER A 66 50.83 5.84 -32.36
C SER A 66 50.69 5.80 -33.90
N ARG A 67 49.62 6.40 -34.46
CA ARG A 67 49.45 6.99 -35.83
C ARG A 67 48.03 7.60 -35.93
N ARG A 68 47.71 8.65 -36.72
CA ARG A 68 48.42 9.87 -37.17
C ARG A 68 47.37 10.93 -37.55
N ALA A 69 47.71 12.23 -37.50
CA ALA A 69 46.86 13.40 -37.79
C ALA A 69 46.19 13.36 -39.20
N ALA A 70 44.89 13.71 -39.36
CA ALA A 70 44.30 15.07 -39.60
C ALA A 70 44.17 15.40 -41.12
N PRO A 71 43.42 16.45 -41.58
CA PRO A 71 42.75 17.56 -40.87
C PRO A 71 41.22 17.67 -41.14
N ALA A 72 40.64 18.87 -41.00
CA ALA A 72 39.20 19.14 -40.89
C ALA A 72 38.66 20.19 -41.89
N ALA A 73 37.36 20.52 -41.74
CA ALA A 73 36.55 21.56 -42.41
C ALA A 73 36.00 21.21 -43.81
N PRO A 74 34.93 21.90 -44.30
CA PRO A 74 34.07 22.89 -43.64
C PRO A 74 32.58 22.48 -43.54
N SER A 75 31.74 23.35 -42.98
CA SER A 75 30.27 23.22 -43.03
C SER A 75 29.68 23.91 -44.27
N PRO A 76 28.56 23.40 -44.81
CA PRO A 76 27.67 24.22 -45.63
C PRO A 76 26.17 24.10 -45.24
N ASP A 77 25.63 25.25 -44.83
CA ASP A 77 24.32 25.83 -45.19
C ASP A 77 22.99 25.05 -45.14
N LYS A 78 21.90 25.78 -44.88
CA LYS A 78 20.57 25.29 -44.49
C LYS A 78 19.53 25.22 -45.62
N ALA A 79 19.90 25.53 -46.86
CA ALA A 79 18.96 25.81 -47.95
C ALA A 79 18.48 24.61 -48.80
N ALA A 80 19.05 23.41 -48.62
CA ALA A 80 18.88 22.31 -49.58
C ALA A 80 17.77 21.28 -49.27
N LEU A 81 17.32 21.16 -48.02
CA LEU A 81 16.46 20.04 -47.56
C LEU A 81 14.94 20.27 -47.71
N LEU A 82 14.50 20.96 -48.77
CA LEU A 82 13.08 21.13 -49.14
C LEU A 82 12.84 21.00 -50.66
N ARG A 83 12.95 19.78 -51.19
CA ARG A 83 12.32 19.32 -52.46
C ARG A 83 12.50 17.81 -52.68
N ALA A 84 11.46 17.15 -53.23
CA ALA A 84 11.36 15.71 -53.57
C ALA A 84 11.59 14.72 -52.40
N ALA A 85 10.66 13.88 -51.93
CA ALA A 85 9.36 13.38 -52.38
C ALA A 85 9.35 12.30 -53.50
N ALA A 86 8.78 11.14 -53.15
CA ALA A 86 8.22 10.04 -53.96
C ALA A 86 9.11 8.85 -54.45
N SER A 87 8.43 7.69 -54.51
CA SER A 87 8.65 6.45 -55.32
C SER A 87 9.80 5.44 -55.07
N THR A 88 9.55 4.44 -54.20
CA THR A 88 9.56 2.96 -54.49
C THR A 88 10.87 2.25 -55.00
N PRO A 89 10.94 0.91 -55.18
CA PRO A 89 11.05 -0.08 -54.08
C PRO A 89 12.08 -1.24 -54.30
N LEU A 90 12.28 -2.11 -53.28
CA LEU A 90 12.88 -3.48 -53.38
C LEU A 90 14.40 -3.52 -53.78
N PRO A 91 15.13 -4.68 -53.77
CA PRO A 91 14.69 -6.09 -53.68
C PRO A 91 15.43 -7.00 -52.65
N THR A 92 15.04 -8.27 -52.64
CA THR A 92 15.68 -9.41 -51.94
C THR A 92 16.56 -10.25 -52.88
N ALA A 93 17.70 -10.81 -52.41
CA ALA A 93 18.18 -12.19 -52.68
C ALA A 93 19.66 -12.45 -52.30
N GLN A 94 19.93 -13.64 -51.72
CA GLN A 94 21.21 -14.42 -51.78
C GLN A 94 22.48 -13.75 -51.16
N ARG A 95 23.49 -14.48 -50.62
CA ARG A 95 24.06 -15.79 -50.98
C ARG A 95 24.74 -16.48 -49.77
N GLU A 96 25.19 -17.73 -49.92
CA GLU A 96 25.74 -18.62 -48.89
C GLU A 96 27.30 -18.67 -48.82
N GLN A 97 27.82 -19.42 -47.83
CA GLN A 97 29.18 -20.07 -47.76
C GLN A 97 30.41 -19.17 -47.46
N ALA A 98 31.46 -19.62 -46.73
CA ALA A 98 31.70 -20.86 -45.94
C ALA A 98 32.86 -20.69 -44.91
N GLU A 99 33.11 -21.74 -44.07
CA GLU A 99 34.43 -22.23 -43.56
C GLU A 99 35.33 -21.31 -42.66
N GLU A 100 36.19 -21.78 -41.73
CA GLU A 100 36.35 -23.06 -40.97
C GLU A 100 37.31 -22.89 -39.73
N GLU A 101 37.72 -24.01 -39.08
CA GLU A 101 38.74 -24.16 -37.97
C GLU A 101 38.30 -23.68 -36.56
N GLU A 102 38.76 -24.18 -35.39
CA GLU A 102 39.90 -24.99 -34.87
C GLU A 102 39.41 -25.67 -33.54
N GLU A 103 39.80 -26.83 -33.00
CA GLU A 103 40.41 -28.13 -33.41
C GLU A 103 39.99 -29.19 -32.31
N ASP A 104 40.11 -30.51 -32.53
CA ASP A 104 39.73 -31.60 -31.59
C ASP A 104 40.94 -32.51 -31.22
N ALA A 105 41.01 -33.07 -30.00
CA ALA A 105 42.10 -34.00 -29.60
C ALA A 105 41.67 -35.04 -28.53
N ALA A 106 42.15 -36.29 -28.65
CA ALA A 106 41.51 -37.46 -28.02
C ALA A 106 42.45 -38.48 -27.30
N GLU A 107 41.82 -39.37 -26.52
CA GLU A 107 42.23 -40.72 -26.05
C GLU A 107 43.63 -41.00 -25.39
N ALA A 108 43.64 -41.77 -24.28
CA ALA A 108 44.16 -43.15 -24.24
C ALA A 108 44.30 -43.79 -22.82
N GLU A 109 43.72 -44.99 -22.66
CA GLU A 109 44.14 -46.13 -21.80
C GLU A 109 44.34 -46.00 -20.25
N ALA A 110 44.76 -47.11 -19.62
CA ALA A 110 44.61 -47.46 -18.19
C ALA A 110 45.92 -48.13 -17.66
N PRO A 111 46.02 -49.04 -16.63
CA PRO A 111 45.06 -49.54 -15.62
C PRO A 111 45.64 -49.73 -14.17
N ARG A 112 44.88 -50.44 -13.30
CA ARG A 112 45.25 -51.13 -12.02
C ARG A 112 45.45 -50.30 -10.74
N SER A 113 44.73 -50.70 -9.68
CA SER A 113 45.35 -51.24 -8.45
C SER A 113 44.34 -52.00 -7.57
N THR A 114 44.78 -52.96 -6.77
CA THR A 114 43.93 -53.80 -5.90
C THR A 114 44.37 -53.72 -4.44
N ARG A 115 43.40 -53.79 -3.50
CA ARG A 115 43.61 -54.34 -2.15
C ARG A 115 42.29 -54.71 -1.49
N GLY A 116 42.25 -55.88 -0.85
CA GLY A 116 41.10 -56.35 -0.07
C GLY A 116 41.54 -57.41 0.93
N VAL A 117 40.90 -57.44 2.11
CA VAL A 117 41.25 -58.33 3.22
C VAL A 117 40.00 -58.88 3.92
N ARG A 118 39.76 -60.19 3.68
CA ARG A 118 39.34 -61.26 4.63
C ARG A 118 39.24 -60.85 6.12
N ARG A 119 38.39 -61.39 7.01
CA ARG A 119 38.05 -62.80 7.39
C ARG A 119 36.99 -62.70 8.53
N ARG A 120 36.31 -63.71 9.12
CA ARG A 120 36.37 -65.19 9.15
C ARG A 120 34.94 -65.79 9.10
N LEU A 121 34.84 -67.11 9.16
CA LEU A 121 33.67 -67.90 9.59
C LEU A 121 34.13 -68.93 10.65
N SER A 122 33.33 -69.17 11.71
CA SER A 122 33.42 -70.26 12.73
C SER A 122 32.52 -69.88 13.94
N ALA A 123 31.78 -70.72 14.66
CA ALA A 123 31.44 -72.17 14.66
C ALA A 123 30.06 -72.31 15.36
N GLN A 124 29.18 -73.33 15.18
CA GLN A 124 29.22 -74.71 15.73
C GLN A 124 29.63 -74.81 17.23
N ALA A 125 28.98 -75.59 18.12
CA ALA A 125 27.74 -76.41 18.06
C ALA A 125 27.27 -76.82 19.50
N ALA A 126 26.39 -77.83 19.61
CA ALA A 126 25.92 -78.56 20.83
C ALA A 126 24.83 -77.87 21.69
N ALA A 127 23.89 -78.58 22.37
CA ALA A 127 23.59 -80.02 22.36
C ALA A 127 22.11 -80.39 22.63
N ALA A 128 21.79 -81.65 22.31
CA ALA A 128 20.50 -82.34 22.23
C ALA A 128 19.65 -82.52 23.52
N ALA A 129 18.32 -82.68 23.32
CA ALA A 129 17.47 -83.69 23.97
C ALA A 129 16.14 -83.92 23.16
N SER A 130 15.46 -85.05 23.38
CA SER A 130 14.23 -85.53 22.70
C SER A 130 13.33 -86.23 23.77
N PRO A 131 12.10 -86.77 23.53
CA PRO A 131 11.40 -86.98 22.25
C PRO A 131 9.84 -86.79 22.19
N ALA A 132 9.35 -86.76 20.94
CA ALA A 132 8.11 -87.34 20.38
C ALA A 132 6.72 -87.32 21.10
N ALA A 133 5.72 -86.81 20.37
CA ALA A 133 4.35 -87.33 20.33
C ALA A 133 3.73 -87.18 18.91
N THR A 134 2.74 -88.01 18.56
CA THR A 134 2.26 -88.30 17.18
C THR A 134 1.25 -87.29 16.57
N PRO A 135 1.01 -87.33 15.24
CA PRO A 135 0.29 -86.26 14.51
C PRO A 135 -1.23 -86.48 14.33
N ARG A 136 -1.94 -85.41 13.96
CA ARG A 136 -3.28 -85.47 13.32
C ARG A 136 -3.35 -84.59 12.07
N ARG A 137 -4.03 -85.09 11.02
CA ARG A 137 -4.28 -84.37 9.75
C ARG A 137 -5.33 -83.25 9.93
N PRO A 138 -5.25 -82.15 9.14
CA PRO A 138 -6.25 -81.09 9.15
C PRO A 138 -7.51 -81.44 8.35
N ALA A 139 -8.64 -80.84 8.71
CA ALA A 139 -9.84 -80.77 7.89
C ALA A 139 -9.90 -79.41 7.14
N PRO A 140 -10.48 -79.34 5.92
CA PRO A 140 -10.42 -78.15 5.09
C PRO A 140 -11.40 -77.06 5.56
N LYS A 141 -10.89 -75.83 5.78
CA LYS A 141 -11.71 -74.62 5.82
C LYS A 141 -11.56 -73.86 4.51
N LEU A 142 -12.54 -74.01 3.62
CA LEU A 142 -12.73 -73.13 2.47
C LEU A 142 -13.03 -71.71 2.99
N ARG A 143 -12.08 -70.79 2.88
CA ARG A 143 -12.30 -69.36 3.09
C ARG A 143 -11.97 -68.63 1.78
N ALA A 144 -13.00 -68.36 0.98
CA ALA A 144 -12.85 -67.70 -0.31
C ALA A 144 -12.21 -66.32 -0.13
N LYS A 145 -11.06 -66.11 -0.77
CA LYS A 145 -10.27 -64.88 -0.61
C LYS A 145 -10.76 -63.84 -1.61
N ALA A 146 -11.87 -63.16 -1.30
CA ALA A 146 -12.41 -62.09 -2.12
C ALA A 146 -11.33 -61.01 -2.37
N GLY A 147 -10.98 -60.79 -3.64
CA GLY A 147 -9.93 -59.84 -4.02
C GLY A 147 -10.38 -58.40 -3.84
N GLY A 148 -9.49 -57.53 -3.33
CA GLY A 148 -9.77 -56.13 -3.00
C GLY A 148 -9.97 -55.21 -4.22
N GLY A 149 -11.02 -55.42 -5.01
CA GLY A 149 -11.33 -54.65 -6.22
C GLY A 149 -11.87 -53.22 -6.02
N GLY A 150 -12.18 -52.81 -4.77
CA GLY A 150 -12.82 -51.51 -4.51
C GLY A 150 -11.94 -50.27 -4.68
N ALA A 151 -10.61 -50.42 -4.54
CA ALA A 151 -9.66 -49.30 -4.62
C ALA A 151 -9.67 -48.53 -5.97
N PRO A 152 -9.68 -49.17 -7.16
CA PRO A 152 -9.82 -48.46 -8.43
C PRO A 152 -11.21 -47.79 -8.59
N VAL A 153 -12.29 -48.39 -8.10
CA VAL A 153 -13.65 -47.82 -8.22
C VAL A 153 -13.78 -46.53 -7.41
N LEU A 154 -13.32 -46.53 -6.16
CA LEU A 154 -13.32 -45.32 -5.33
C LEU A 154 -12.45 -44.20 -5.93
N ARG A 155 -11.28 -44.54 -6.48
CA ARG A 155 -10.41 -43.59 -7.19
C ARG A 155 -11.07 -43.04 -8.46
N ALA A 156 -11.79 -43.87 -9.21
CA ALA A 156 -12.52 -43.44 -10.39
C ALA A 156 -13.64 -42.46 -10.03
N LEU A 157 -14.46 -42.79 -9.02
CA LEU A 157 -15.54 -41.91 -8.54
C LEU A 157 -15.01 -40.55 -8.04
N LEU A 158 -13.92 -40.54 -7.27
CA LEU A 158 -13.26 -39.30 -6.83
C LEU A 158 -12.73 -38.46 -8.01
N LEU A 159 -12.16 -39.11 -9.04
CA LEU A 159 -11.73 -38.43 -10.27
C LEU A 159 -12.92 -37.89 -11.08
N THR A 160 -14.03 -38.64 -11.19
CA THR A 160 -15.22 -38.18 -11.90
C THR A 160 -15.90 -37.02 -11.18
N ALA A 161 -15.99 -37.06 -9.85
CA ALA A 161 -16.49 -35.93 -9.05
C ALA A 161 -15.59 -34.68 -9.19
N LEU A 162 -14.26 -34.85 -9.18
CA LEU A 162 -13.32 -33.76 -9.40
C LEU A 162 -13.46 -33.15 -10.81
N VAL A 163 -13.60 -33.97 -11.84
CA VAL A 163 -13.81 -33.51 -13.23
C VAL A 163 -15.16 -32.82 -13.40
N ALA A 164 -16.23 -33.33 -12.78
CA ALA A 164 -17.55 -32.70 -12.81
C ALA A 164 -17.53 -31.32 -12.12
N ALA A 165 -16.86 -31.19 -10.97
CA ALA A 165 -16.68 -29.91 -10.29
C ALA A 165 -15.86 -28.91 -11.14
N LEU A 166 -14.78 -29.37 -11.78
CA LEU A 166 -13.98 -28.53 -12.69
C LEU A 166 -14.75 -28.10 -13.94
N ALA A 167 -15.62 -28.95 -14.48
CA ALA A 167 -16.50 -28.61 -15.61
C ALA A 167 -17.57 -27.58 -15.21
N ALA A 168 -18.21 -27.75 -14.06
CA ALA A 168 -19.19 -26.80 -13.53
C ALA A 168 -18.58 -25.41 -13.27
N LEU A 169 -17.29 -25.34 -12.89
CA LEU A 169 -16.54 -24.10 -12.72
C LEU A 169 -16.10 -23.45 -14.06
N ALA A 170 -16.09 -24.20 -15.16
CA ALA A 170 -15.67 -23.71 -16.48
C ALA A 170 -16.82 -23.07 -17.28
N VAL A 171 -18.06 -23.57 -17.16
CA VAL A 171 -19.24 -23.00 -17.86
C VAL A 171 -19.42 -21.49 -17.63
N PRO A 172 -19.42 -20.95 -16.38
CA PRO A 172 -19.57 -19.51 -16.15
C PRO A 172 -18.31 -18.70 -16.49
N TYR A 173 -17.15 -19.34 -16.75
CA TYR A 173 -15.94 -18.64 -17.21
C TYR A 173 -16.08 -18.20 -18.68
N CYS A 174 -16.69 -19.04 -19.52
CA CYS A 174 -16.96 -18.74 -20.93
C CYS A 174 -18.14 -17.79 -21.17
N GLN A 175 -18.84 -17.33 -20.12
CA GLN A 175 -19.98 -16.41 -20.21
C GLN A 175 -19.62 -14.93 -19.97
N GLN A 176 -18.37 -14.61 -19.60
CA GLN A 176 -17.96 -13.25 -19.20
C GLN A 176 -16.75 -12.66 -19.95
N HIS A 177 -16.14 -13.40 -20.87
CA HIS A 177 -15.06 -12.89 -21.73
C HIS A 177 -15.40 -13.13 -23.19
N ASP A 178 -14.99 -12.20 -24.06
CA ASP A 178 -15.31 -12.19 -25.49
C ASP A 178 -14.47 -13.23 -26.25
N CYS A 179 -14.79 -14.50 -26.04
CA CYS A 179 -14.05 -15.67 -26.52
C CYS A 179 -14.29 -15.96 -28.01
N ALA A 180 -14.46 -14.93 -28.86
CA ALA A 180 -14.82 -15.05 -30.27
C ALA A 180 -13.83 -15.88 -31.13
N GLU A 181 -12.60 -16.06 -30.68
CA GLU A 181 -11.59 -16.93 -31.31
C GLU A 181 -11.57 -18.33 -30.69
N LEU A 182 -11.56 -18.43 -29.36
CA LEU A 182 -11.60 -19.70 -28.64
C LEU A 182 -12.87 -20.51 -28.96
N ALA A 183 -14.02 -19.84 -29.12
CA ALA A 183 -15.30 -20.45 -29.46
C ALA A 183 -15.38 -20.98 -30.90
N ARG A 184 -14.54 -20.50 -31.83
CA ARG A 184 -14.42 -21.08 -33.19
C ARG A 184 -13.67 -22.41 -33.16
N ASN A 185 -12.64 -22.49 -32.32
CA ASN A 185 -11.71 -23.64 -32.29
C ASN A 185 -12.15 -24.71 -31.28
N LEU A 186 -13.01 -24.37 -30.31
CA LEU A 186 -13.53 -25.32 -29.29
C LEU A 186 -14.25 -26.54 -29.88
N PRO A 187 -15.09 -26.44 -30.93
CA PRO A 187 -15.79 -27.59 -31.50
C PRO A 187 -14.85 -28.65 -32.08
N GLU A 188 -13.81 -28.24 -32.82
CA GLU A 188 -12.77 -29.15 -33.32
C GLU A 188 -12.02 -29.80 -32.15
N LEU A 189 -11.49 -28.99 -31.22
CA LEU A 189 -10.75 -29.48 -30.04
C LEU A 189 -11.59 -30.41 -29.14
N ALA A 190 -12.89 -30.15 -29.00
CA ALA A 190 -13.82 -31.02 -28.29
C ALA A 190 -14.05 -32.33 -29.05
N SER A 191 -14.27 -32.29 -30.36
CA SER A 191 -14.43 -33.50 -31.19
C SER A 191 -13.15 -34.36 -31.22
N GLU A 192 -11.98 -33.73 -31.27
CA GLU A 192 -10.70 -34.42 -31.31
C GLU A 192 -10.33 -35.02 -29.95
N SER A 193 -10.52 -34.28 -28.85
CA SER A 193 -10.30 -34.82 -27.52
C SER A 193 -11.32 -35.92 -27.17
N ALA A 194 -12.59 -35.78 -27.55
CA ALA A 194 -13.61 -36.81 -27.36
C ALA A 194 -13.32 -38.07 -28.18
N SER A 195 -12.88 -37.94 -29.44
CA SER A 195 -12.52 -39.09 -30.28
C SER A 195 -11.23 -39.78 -29.82
N ARG A 196 -10.20 -39.02 -29.40
CA ARG A 196 -8.98 -39.55 -28.77
C ARG A 196 -9.28 -40.28 -27.45
N LEU A 197 -10.14 -39.72 -26.59
CA LEU A 197 -10.60 -40.38 -25.35
C LEU A 197 -11.46 -41.62 -25.64
N ALA A 198 -12.35 -41.57 -26.64
CA ALA A 198 -13.12 -42.73 -27.07
C ALA A 198 -12.23 -43.85 -27.64
N ALA A 199 -11.13 -43.50 -28.32
CA ALA A 199 -10.14 -44.48 -28.79
C ALA A 199 -9.36 -45.11 -27.62
N GLN A 200 -8.89 -44.33 -26.65
CA GLN A 200 -8.24 -44.85 -25.44
C GLN A 200 -9.20 -45.68 -24.56
N ALA A 201 -10.48 -45.32 -24.49
CA ALA A 201 -11.50 -46.09 -23.80
C ALA A 201 -11.73 -47.44 -24.51
N ARG A 202 -11.84 -47.46 -25.84
CA ARG A 202 -11.96 -48.71 -26.62
C ARG A 202 -10.75 -49.63 -26.43
N SER A 203 -9.52 -49.11 -26.52
CA SER A 203 -8.32 -49.94 -26.38
C SER A 203 -8.15 -50.50 -24.96
N ARG A 204 -8.55 -49.76 -23.91
CA ARG A 204 -8.53 -50.25 -22.53
C ARG A 204 -9.67 -51.21 -22.20
N VAL A 205 -10.89 -50.99 -22.72
CA VAL A 205 -12.01 -51.93 -22.50
C VAL A 205 -11.75 -53.25 -23.25
N ALA A 206 -11.16 -53.20 -24.44
CA ALA A 206 -10.75 -54.40 -25.19
C ALA A 206 -9.66 -55.25 -24.47
N SER A 207 -8.97 -54.70 -23.46
CA SER A 207 -7.98 -55.43 -22.66
C SER A 207 -8.49 -55.99 -21.33
N ILE A 208 -9.78 -55.88 -21.01
CA ILE A 208 -10.35 -56.32 -19.72
C ILE A 208 -11.49 -57.32 -19.96
N SER A 209 -11.21 -58.60 -19.76
CA SER A 209 -12.22 -59.65 -19.70
C SER A 209 -13.03 -59.55 -18.40
N LEU A 210 -14.21 -58.92 -18.50
CA LEU A 210 -15.18 -58.80 -17.42
C LEU A 210 -16.19 -59.96 -17.44
N PRO A 211 -16.68 -60.44 -16.28
CA PRO A 211 -17.79 -61.39 -16.21
C PRO A 211 -19.11 -60.73 -16.63
N ASP A 212 -20.04 -61.53 -17.16
CA ASP A 212 -21.15 -61.08 -18.01
C ASP A 212 -22.12 -60.05 -17.39
N GLY A 213 -22.20 -59.97 -16.06
CA GLY A 213 -23.03 -58.99 -15.35
C GLY A 213 -22.55 -57.53 -15.42
N ALA A 214 -21.28 -57.27 -15.76
CA ALA A 214 -20.72 -55.91 -15.72
C ALA A 214 -21.05 -55.05 -16.96
N ALA A 215 -21.42 -55.67 -18.09
CA ALA A 215 -21.57 -54.98 -19.37
C ALA A 215 -22.78 -54.01 -19.40
N SER A 216 -23.89 -54.37 -18.76
CA SER A 216 -25.11 -53.56 -18.73
C SER A 216 -24.92 -52.22 -18.01
N VAL A 217 -24.27 -52.24 -16.84
CA VAL A 217 -24.01 -51.04 -16.02
C VAL A 217 -23.11 -50.04 -16.78
N VAL A 218 -22.11 -50.54 -17.51
CA VAL A 218 -21.22 -49.70 -18.33
C VAL A 218 -21.95 -49.14 -19.56
N ALA A 219 -22.84 -49.93 -20.18
CA ALA A 219 -23.66 -49.46 -21.30
C ALA A 219 -24.65 -48.37 -20.88
N GLU A 220 -25.32 -48.52 -19.73
CA GLU A 220 -26.27 -47.54 -19.21
C GLU A 220 -25.57 -46.24 -18.77
N ALA A 221 -24.43 -46.34 -18.07
CA ALA A 221 -23.63 -45.17 -17.71
C ALA A 221 -23.18 -44.39 -18.95
N ARG A 222 -22.80 -45.09 -20.03
CA ARG A 222 -22.45 -44.49 -21.33
C ARG A 222 -23.64 -43.80 -22.00
N ALA A 223 -24.84 -44.39 -21.96
CA ALA A 223 -26.04 -43.79 -22.54
C ALA A 223 -26.41 -42.47 -21.83
N ARG A 224 -26.40 -42.47 -20.48
CA ARG A 224 -26.69 -41.27 -19.67
C ARG A 224 -25.65 -40.15 -19.90
N ALA A 225 -24.38 -40.50 -20.09
CA ALA A 225 -23.32 -39.53 -20.38
C ALA A 225 -23.47 -38.84 -21.75
N LEU A 226 -23.98 -39.55 -22.77
CA LEU A 226 -24.22 -38.96 -24.10
C LEU A 226 -25.42 -37.99 -24.08
N ALA A 227 -26.55 -38.39 -23.50
CA ALA A 227 -27.74 -37.54 -23.42
C ALA A 227 -27.49 -36.22 -22.65
N ALA A 228 -26.57 -36.22 -21.67
CA ALA A 228 -26.16 -35.01 -20.96
C ALA A 228 -25.36 -34.03 -21.84
N ALA A 229 -24.60 -34.52 -22.82
CA ALA A 229 -23.83 -33.67 -23.75
C ALA A 229 -24.74 -32.96 -24.75
N ASP A 230 -25.72 -33.66 -25.31
CA ASP A 230 -26.68 -33.10 -26.29
C ASP A 230 -27.46 -31.92 -25.70
N VAL A 231 -27.91 -32.04 -24.44
CA VAL A 231 -28.62 -30.97 -23.71
C VAL A 231 -27.74 -29.72 -23.51
N ALA A 232 -26.45 -29.90 -23.16
CA ALA A 232 -25.52 -28.79 -22.99
C ALA A 232 -25.25 -28.05 -24.32
N GLN A 233 -25.12 -28.79 -25.42
CA GLN A 233 -24.92 -28.22 -26.76
C GLN A 233 -26.14 -27.41 -27.22
N ALA A 234 -27.36 -27.87 -26.93
CA ALA A 234 -28.59 -27.13 -27.24
C ALA A 234 -28.71 -25.81 -26.46
N GLN A 235 -28.35 -25.79 -25.17
CA GLN A 235 -28.39 -24.58 -24.34
C GLN A 235 -27.38 -23.52 -24.78
N TRP A 236 -26.20 -23.92 -25.26
CA TRP A 236 -25.18 -23.00 -25.76
C TRP A 236 -25.62 -22.22 -27.00
N ALA A 237 -26.29 -22.90 -27.95
CA ALA A 237 -26.80 -22.28 -29.17
C ALA A 237 -27.83 -21.16 -28.90
N ALA A 238 -28.68 -21.34 -27.88
CA ALA A 238 -29.68 -20.34 -27.49
C ALA A 238 -29.08 -19.09 -26.82
N LEU A 239 -27.89 -19.19 -26.22
CA LEU A 239 -27.20 -18.07 -25.57
C LEU A 239 -26.59 -17.11 -26.59
N LEU A 240 -25.94 -17.63 -27.63
CA LEU A 240 -25.26 -16.82 -28.66
C LEU A 240 -26.22 -15.86 -29.39
N ALA A 241 -27.48 -16.25 -29.57
CA ALA A 241 -28.50 -15.44 -30.23
C ALA A 241 -28.87 -14.14 -29.50
N ARG A 242 -28.48 -13.96 -28.22
CA ARG A 242 -28.85 -12.80 -27.40
C ARG A 242 -27.84 -11.63 -27.42
N PHE A 243 -26.58 -11.86 -27.75
CA PHE A 243 -25.51 -10.85 -27.57
C PHE A 243 -25.28 -9.92 -28.78
N GLY A 244 -25.87 -10.22 -29.95
CA GLY A 244 -25.54 -9.54 -31.21
C GLY A 244 -26.07 -8.12 -31.45
N LYS A 245 -26.56 -7.39 -30.42
CA LYS A 245 -27.11 -6.02 -30.56
C LYS A 245 -26.87 -5.15 -29.33
N GLY A 246 -26.08 -4.08 -29.49
CA GLY A 246 -25.91 -2.98 -28.55
C GLY A 246 -25.53 -1.70 -29.31
N SER A 247 -25.90 -0.52 -28.79
CA SER A 247 -25.78 0.78 -29.47
C SER A 247 -25.03 1.81 -28.62
N SER A 248 -24.25 2.68 -29.26
CA SER A 248 -23.45 3.72 -28.61
C SER A 248 -24.29 4.85 -28.01
N SER A 249 -23.93 5.26 -26.78
CA SER A 249 -24.41 6.48 -26.12
C SER A 249 -23.33 7.57 -26.14
N VAL A 250 -23.75 8.83 -26.17
CA VAL A 250 -22.84 10.00 -26.13
C VAL A 250 -22.36 10.23 -24.70
N GLU A 251 -21.05 10.41 -24.50
CA GLU A 251 -20.46 10.73 -23.20
C GLU A 251 -20.71 12.20 -22.80
N PRO A 252 -20.90 12.50 -21.50
CA PRO A 252 -21.09 13.87 -21.03
C PRO A 252 -19.78 14.66 -21.12
N ALA A 253 -19.78 15.76 -21.86
CA ALA A 253 -18.64 16.65 -21.93
C ALA A 253 -18.41 17.35 -20.57
N CYS A 254 -17.15 17.47 -20.16
CA CYS A 254 -16.75 18.23 -18.98
C CYS A 254 -17.21 19.70 -19.07
N GLN A 255 -17.86 20.17 -18.02
CA GLN A 255 -18.32 21.57 -17.89
C GLN A 255 -17.63 22.21 -16.69
N PHE A 256 -17.24 23.48 -16.84
CA PHE A 256 -16.63 24.30 -15.81
C PHE A 256 -17.40 25.61 -15.71
N ASP A 257 -18.00 25.88 -14.54
CA ASP A 257 -18.69 27.15 -14.27
C ASP A 257 -17.68 28.25 -13.90
N ALA A 258 -16.98 28.74 -14.93
CA ALA A 258 -16.06 29.86 -14.80
C ALA A 258 -16.75 31.11 -14.22
N ALA A 259 -18.08 31.28 -14.43
CA ALA A 259 -18.83 32.41 -13.89
C ALA A 259 -19.03 32.30 -12.38
N ALA A 260 -19.28 31.10 -11.85
CA ALA A 260 -19.29 30.85 -10.42
C ALA A 260 -17.91 31.08 -9.80
N ALA A 261 -16.87 30.41 -10.32
CA ALA A 261 -15.51 30.48 -9.76
C ALA A 261 -14.95 31.91 -9.78
N LEU A 262 -14.93 32.58 -10.93
CA LEU A 262 -14.35 33.92 -11.09
C LEU A 262 -15.12 35.02 -10.33
N ARG A 263 -16.38 34.78 -9.96
CA ARG A 263 -17.15 35.69 -9.09
C ARG A 263 -16.75 35.59 -7.61
N VAL A 264 -16.16 34.47 -7.18
CA VAL A 264 -15.69 34.30 -5.79
C VAL A 264 -14.20 34.65 -5.65
N ILE A 265 -13.36 34.25 -6.60
CA ILE A 265 -11.88 34.32 -6.45
C ILE A 265 -11.25 35.64 -6.94
N MET A 266 -11.94 36.41 -7.80
CA MET A 266 -11.47 37.72 -8.24
C MET A 266 -11.97 38.83 -7.31
N PRO A 267 -11.19 39.92 -7.10
CA PRO A 267 -11.67 41.13 -6.45
C PRO A 267 -12.95 41.68 -7.11
N ARG A 268 -13.81 42.33 -6.34
CA ARG A 268 -15.16 42.73 -6.77
C ARG A 268 -15.27 44.13 -7.33
N GLU A 269 -14.15 44.83 -7.44
CA GLU A 269 -14.06 46.20 -7.95
C GLU A 269 -14.45 46.27 -9.44
N GLU A 270 -15.20 47.31 -9.83
CA GLU A 270 -15.76 47.46 -11.20
C GLU A 270 -14.66 47.39 -12.29
N GLN A 271 -13.42 47.79 -11.96
CA GLN A 271 -12.27 47.72 -12.86
C GLN A 271 -11.91 46.29 -13.32
N TYR A 272 -12.36 45.24 -12.61
CA TYR A 272 -12.19 43.85 -13.05
C TYR A 272 -13.40 43.26 -13.76
N ASP A 273 -14.55 43.95 -13.86
CA ASP A 273 -15.74 43.36 -14.50
C ASP A 273 -15.50 43.04 -15.97
N ALA A 274 -14.78 43.88 -16.70
CA ALA A 274 -14.40 43.62 -18.09
C ALA A 274 -13.47 42.38 -18.21
N LEU A 275 -12.44 42.30 -17.38
CA LEU A 275 -11.51 41.16 -17.34
C LEU A 275 -12.22 39.87 -16.93
N ARG A 276 -13.10 39.94 -15.93
CA ARG A 276 -13.91 38.82 -15.43
C ARG A 276 -14.87 38.33 -16.51
N GLN A 277 -15.62 39.22 -17.17
CA GLN A 277 -16.52 38.84 -18.27
C GLN A 277 -15.76 38.23 -19.45
N ALA A 278 -14.60 38.78 -19.83
CA ALA A 278 -13.77 38.23 -20.91
C ALA A 278 -13.18 36.85 -20.56
N ALA A 279 -12.71 36.66 -19.33
CA ALA A 279 -12.20 35.38 -18.85
C ALA A 279 -13.32 34.32 -18.74
N VAL A 280 -14.49 34.68 -18.20
CA VAL A 280 -15.69 33.81 -18.18
C VAL A 280 -16.07 33.38 -19.59
N ALA A 281 -16.19 34.32 -20.53
CA ALA A 281 -16.57 34.02 -21.91
C ALA A 281 -15.61 33.01 -22.56
N ALA A 282 -14.29 33.20 -22.41
CA ALA A 282 -13.30 32.28 -22.96
C ALA A 282 -13.32 30.91 -22.27
N LEU A 283 -13.26 30.87 -20.94
CA LEU A 283 -13.21 29.63 -20.15
C LEU A 283 -14.48 28.78 -20.31
N SER A 284 -15.66 29.40 -20.39
CA SER A 284 -16.92 28.71 -20.65
C SER A 284 -17.10 28.27 -22.11
N SER A 285 -16.38 28.87 -23.08
CA SER A 285 -16.49 28.48 -24.50
C SER A 285 -15.69 27.22 -24.90
N GLY A 286 -14.79 26.73 -24.02
CA GLY A 286 -13.71 25.78 -24.36
C GLY A 286 -14.10 24.40 -24.92
N GLY A 287 -15.40 24.10 -25.05
CA GLY A 287 -15.90 22.88 -25.70
C GLY A 287 -16.60 23.08 -27.06
N ALA A 288 -17.00 24.32 -27.41
CA ALA A 288 -18.02 24.58 -28.42
C ALA A 288 -17.50 24.72 -29.87
N GLU A 289 -16.33 25.33 -30.05
CA GLU A 289 -15.64 25.41 -31.35
C GLU A 289 -14.28 24.71 -31.28
N PRO A 290 -13.75 24.19 -32.42
CA PRO A 290 -12.45 23.54 -32.46
C PRO A 290 -11.32 24.58 -32.37
N ALA A 291 -10.91 24.92 -31.15
CA ALA A 291 -9.74 25.75 -30.93
C ALA A 291 -8.46 25.04 -31.42
N ASP A 292 -7.58 25.78 -32.12
CA ASP A 292 -6.28 25.28 -32.58
C ASP A 292 -5.27 25.06 -31.43
N LYS A 293 -5.54 25.55 -30.22
CA LYS A 293 -4.67 25.43 -29.04
C LYS A 293 -5.45 25.33 -27.74
N ALA A 294 -4.82 24.75 -26.73
CA ALA A 294 -5.34 24.73 -25.37
C ALA A 294 -5.45 26.16 -24.79
N LEU A 295 -6.45 26.39 -23.95
CA LEU A 295 -6.68 27.67 -23.27
C LEU A 295 -5.87 27.75 -21.97
N ALA A 296 -5.14 28.84 -21.73
CA ALA A 296 -4.31 28.98 -20.52
C ALA A 296 -4.55 30.27 -19.74
N ALA A 297 -4.86 30.17 -18.44
CA ALA A 297 -4.96 31.29 -17.52
C ALA A 297 -3.94 31.17 -16.38
N LEU A 298 -3.22 32.26 -16.10
CA LEU A 298 -2.36 32.41 -14.93
C LEU A 298 -3.16 33.11 -13.82
N LEU A 299 -3.45 32.35 -12.77
CA LEU A 299 -4.09 32.82 -11.53
C LEU A 299 -3.00 33.35 -10.60
N VAL A 300 -2.98 34.65 -10.35
CA VAL A 300 -1.90 35.34 -9.62
C VAL A 300 -2.40 35.73 -8.23
N CYS A 301 -1.77 35.17 -7.20
CA CYS A 301 -2.20 35.25 -5.81
C CYS A 301 -1.37 36.28 -5.03
N GLU A 302 -2.02 37.04 -4.14
CA GLU A 302 -1.32 37.92 -3.18
C GLU A 302 -0.75 37.11 -2.01
N ALA A 303 -1.59 36.40 -1.27
CA ALA A 303 -1.19 35.47 -0.22
C ALA A 303 -1.21 34.00 -0.69
N ALA A 304 -0.50 33.13 0.05
CA ALA A 304 -0.53 31.69 -0.19
C ALA A 304 -1.93 31.09 0.04
N ASP A 305 -2.72 31.72 0.92
CA ASP A 305 -4.07 31.32 1.32
C ASP A 305 -5.10 31.59 0.23
N ASP A 306 -5.01 32.76 -0.42
CA ASP A 306 -5.83 33.11 -1.60
C ASP A 306 -5.61 32.07 -2.71
N CYS A 307 -4.35 31.66 -2.87
CA CYS A 307 -3.91 30.61 -3.77
C CYS A 307 -4.41 29.20 -3.41
N HIS A 308 -4.84 28.96 -2.16
CA HIS A 308 -5.49 27.71 -1.75
C HIS A 308 -7.01 27.81 -1.87
N GLY A 309 -7.62 28.88 -1.39
CA GLY A 309 -9.06 29.12 -1.50
C GLY A 309 -9.53 29.11 -2.95
N ALA A 310 -8.76 29.70 -3.87
CA ALA A 310 -9.10 29.69 -5.28
C ALA A 310 -9.13 28.31 -5.95
N LEU A 311 -8.40 27.33 -5.42
CA LEU A 311 -8.43 25.95 -5.92
C LEU A 311 -9.76 25.30 -5.54
N HIS A 312 -10.16 25.44 -4.28
CA HIS A 312 -11.43 24.95 -3.74
C HIS A 312 -12.65 25.54 -4.49
N GLU A 313 -12.65 26.84 -4.79
CA GLU A 313 -13.73 27.46 -5.58
C GLU A 313 -13.73 27.00 -7.06
N VAL A 314 -12.57 26.64 -7.62
CA VAL A 314 -12.48 26.02 -8.95
C VAL A 314 -12.96 24.56 -8.93
N GLU A 315 -12.63 23.80 -7.88
CA GLU A 315 -13.08 22.43 -7.64
C GLU A 315 -14.61 22.38 -7.54
N GLN A 316 -15.22 23.26 -6.74
CA GLN A 316 -16.68 23.35 -6.61
C GLN A 316 -17.39 23.78 -7.91
N ALA A 317 -16.68 24.45 -8.83
CA ALA A 317 -17.20 24.86 -10.13
C ALA A 317 -17.08 23.78 -11.23
N VAL A 318 -16.59 22.57 -10.92
CA VAL A 318 -16.56 21.41 -11.83
C VAL A 318 -17.51 20.32 -11.32
N PRO A 319 -18.74 20.17 -11.88
CA PRO A 319 -19.76 19.23 -11.36
C PRO A 319 -19.39 17.74 -11.37
N ALA A 320 -18.26 17.37 -11.99
CA ALA A 320 -17.73 16.02 -12.06
C ALA A 320 -16.20 16.02 -11.88
N ALA A 321 -15.72 16.71 -10.84
CA ALA A 321 -14.30 16.94 -10.58
C ALA A 321 -13.44 15.66 -10.70
N ASP A 322 -13.85 14.56 -10.07
CA ASP A 322 -13.15 13.26 -10.06
C ASP A 322 -12.75 12.73 -11.46
N SER A 323 -13.50 13.09 -12.51
CA SER A 323 -13.21 12.71 -13.91
C SER A 323 -12.77 13.88 -14.79
N CYS A 324 -13.15 15.12 -14.45
CA CYS A 324 -12.99 16.30 -15.30
C CYS A 324 -11.92 17.29 -14.85
N LEU A 325 -11.27 17.06 -13.70
CA LEU A 325 -10.28 17.95 -13.12
C LEU A 325 -9.01 17.19 -12.70
N LEU A 326 -7.87 17.55 -13.29
CA LEU A 326 -6.56 17.02 -12.92
C LEU A 326 -5.80 18.03 -12.05
N HIS A 327 -5.58 17.67 -10.79
CA HIS A 327 -4.74 18.42 -9.86
C HIS A 327 -3.27 18.03 -10.01
N LEU A 328 -2.41 19.04 -10.11
CA LEU A 328 -0.95 18.92 -10.07
C LEU A 328 -0.41 20.00 -9.13
N ASP A 329 0.56 19.68 -8.27
CA ASP A 329 1.31 20.70 -7.53
C ASP A 329 2.78 20.69 -7.95
N ALA A 330 3.22 21.80 -8.54
CA ALA A 330 4.51 21.90 -9.18
C ALA A 330 5.71 21.83 -8.20
N ARG A 331 5.45 21.94 -6.88
CA ARG A 331 6.44 21.69 -5.80
C ARG A 331 6.73 20.20 -5.62
N HIS A 332 5.74 19.35 -5.92
CA HIS A 332 5.78 17.90 -5.73
C HIS A 332 6.02 17.14 -7.05
N LEU A 333 5.89 17.81 -8.20
CA LEU A 333 6.36 17.30 -9.49
C LEU A 333 7.90 17.24 -9.51
N GLY A 334 8.45 16.04 -9.40
CA GLY A 334 9.87 15.80 -9.70
C GLY A 334 10.21 16.11 -11.16
N ALA A 335 11.50 16.31 -11.46
CA ALA A 335 11.98 16.75 -12.78
C ALA A 335 11.80 15.74 -13.96
N ASP A 336 10.98 14.69 -13.77
CA ASP A 336 10.70 13.68 -14.79
C ASP A 336 9.62 14.17 -15.78
N LYS A 337 10.08 14.51 -16.97
CA LYS A 337 9.26 14.95 -18.10
C LYS A 337 8.34 13.84 -18.62
N GLY A 338 8.78 12.58 -18.53
CA GLY A 338 8.03 11.41 -18.97
C GLY A 338 6.82 11.18 -18.08
N ALA A 339 7.02 11.17 -16.76
CA ALA A 339 5.93 11.02 -15.78
C ALA A 339 4.85 12.12 -15.93
N LEU A 340 5.25 13.39 -16.07
CA LEU A 340 4.30 14.49 -16.28
C LEU A 340 3.57 14.36 -17.64
N GLN A 341 4.27 13.97 -18.71
CA GLN A 341 3.62 13.73 -20.01
C GLN A 341 2.64 12.57 -19.95
N GLU A 342 2.98 11.46 -19.30
CA GLU A 342 2.11 10.29 -19.16
C GLU A 342 0.85 10.61 -18.34
N GLN A 343 0.99 11.35 -17.24
CA GLN A 343 -0.13 11.79 -16.42
C GLN A 343 -1.08 12.73 -17.18
N LEU A 344 -0.54 13.72 -17.90
CA LEU A 344 -1.33 14.63 -18.72
C LEU A 344 -1.99 13.93 -19.91
N ALA A 345 -1.27 13.04 -20.61
CA ALA A 345 -1.81 12.30 -21.73
C ALA A 345 -2.90 11.30 -21.28
N GLY A 346 -2.68 10.57 -20.19
CA GLY A 346 -3.67 9.64 -19.63
C GLY A 346 -4.98 10.34 -19.29
N PHE A 347 -4.91 11.47 -18.57
CA PHE A 347 -6.09 12.29 -18.25
C PHE A 347 -6.79 12.86 -19.49
N LEU A 348 -6.05 13.42 -20.46
CA LEU A 348 -6.65 14.00 -21.66
C LEU A 348 -7.11 12.95 -22.68
N SER A 349 -6.70 11.69 -22.53
CA SER A 349 -7.22 10.57 -23.31
C SER A 349 -8.63 10.14 -22.86
N THR A 350 -8.95 10.30 -21.57
CA THR A 350 -10.28 10.00 -21.01
C THR A 350 -11.18 11.24 -20.94
N SER A 351 -10.59 12.41 -20.71
CA SER A 351 -11.29 13.71 -20.63
C SER A 351 -10.64 14.75 -21.57
N PRO A 352 -10.90 14.71 -22.89
CA PRO A 352 -10.27 15.62 -23.86
C PRO A 352 -10.56 17.11 -23.65
N SER A 353 -11.68 17.43 -22.99
CA SER A 353 -12.04 18.79 -22.53
C SER A 353 -11.88 18.96 -21.01
N GLY A 354 -10.96 18.20 -20.41
CA GLY A 354 -10.64 18.28 -18.98
C GLY A 354 -9.99 19.59 -18.58
N LEU A 355 -10.18 19.96 -17.33
CA LEU A 355 -9.53 21.08 -16.66
C LEU A 355 -8.24 20.58 -15.98
N VAL A 356 -7.11 21.23 -16.26
CA VAL A 356 -5.82 20.92 -15.62
C VAL A 356 -5.43 22.08 -14.72
N LEU A 357 -5.32 21.80 -13.42
CA LEU A 357 -5.05 22.79 -12.38
C LEU A 357 -3.65 22.59 -11.79
N LEU A 358 -2.69 23.38 -12.29
CA LEU A 358 -1.28 23.33 -11.88
C LEU A 358 -1.02 24.37 -10.78
N ARG A 359 -0.99 23.89 -9.54
CA ARG A 359 -0.67 24.70 -8.36
C ARG A 359 0.80 25.14 -8.38
N ARG A 360 1.04 26.40 -7.98
CA ARG A 360 2.38 26.98 -7.75
C ARG A 360 3.33 26.82 -8.94
N VAL A 361 2.89 27.17 -10.15
CA VAL A 361 3.73 27.15 -11.36
C VAL A 361 5.00 28.00 -11.22
N ASP A 362 4.99 29.01 -10.32
CA ASP A 362 6.20 29.73 -9.92
C ASP A 362 7.29 28.82 -9.35
N GLN A 363 6.95 27.70 -8.71
CA GLN A 363 7.89 26.76 -8.08
C GLN A 363 8.27 25.56 -8.96
N MET A 364 7.73 25.44 -10.17
CA MET A 364 7.94 24.28 -11.04
C MET A 364 9.43 24.06 -11.38
N ALA A 365 9.86 22.78 -11.37
CA ALA A 365 11.15 22.37 -11.92
C ALA A 365 11.28 22.80 -13.40
N PRO A 366 12.27 23.65 -13.78
CA PRO A 366 12.38 24.19 -15.14
C PRO A 366 12.50 23.11 -16.22
N GLU A 367 12.99 21.92 -15.87
CA GLU A 367 13.07 20.74 -16.72
C GLU A 367 11.71 20.33 -17.30
N LEU A 368 10.60 20.62 -16.59
CA LEU A 368 9.24 20.26 -16.98
C LEU A 368 8.61 21.24 -17.98
N LEU A 369 9.17 22.45 -18.13
CA LEU A 369 8.64 23.49 -19.02
C LEU A 369 8.35 23.01 -20.45
N PRO A 370 9.20 22.18 -21.12
CA PRO A 370 8.92 21.69 -22.47
C PRO A 370 7.62 20.89 -22.59
N VAL A 371 7.20 20.17 -21.54
CA VAL A 371 5.96 19.38 -21.53
C VAL A 371 4.74 20.32 -21.54
N LEU A 372 4.74 21.32 -20.66
CA LEU A 372 3.68 22.32 -20.58
C LEU A 372 3.66 23.23 -21.83
N ILE A 373 4.82 23.58 -22.39
CA ILE A 373 4.94 24.33 -23.64
C ILE A 373 4.35 23.53 -24.81
N ASN A 374 4.58 22.22 -24.87
CA ASN A 374 3.97 21.35 -25.89
C ASN A 374 2.44 21.28 -25.72
N ALA A 375 1.95 21.07 -24.49
CA ALA A 375 0.53 21.04 -24.16
C ALA A 375 -0.22 22.33 -24.55
N LEU A 376 0.44 23.48 -24.38
CA LEU A 376 -0.10 24.80 -24.65
C LEU A 376 0.29 25.36 -26.03
N SER A 377 0.73 24.51 -26.96
CA SER A 377 1.02 24.93 -28.35
C SER A 377 -0.21 24.87 -29.25
N GLU A 378 -0.16 25.63 -30.34
CA GLU A 378 -0.95 25.37 -31.54
C GLU A 378 -0.73 23.92 -31.99
N GLN A 379 -1.83 23.20 -32.23
CA GLN A 379 -1.88 21.76 -32.52
C GLN A 379 -1.16 20.89 -31.46
N GLY A 380 -1.17 21.35 -30.21
CA GLY A 380 -0.61 20.63 -29.07
C GLY A 380 -1.16 19.20 -28.95
N ALA A 381 -0.25 18.23 -28.83
CA ALA A 381 -0.57 16.83 -28.64
C ALA A 381 0.56 16.08 -27.94
N PHE A 382 0.22 15.08 -27.15
CA PHE A 382 1.16 14.11 -26.59
C PHE A 382 1.16 12.81 -27.39
N GLN A 383 2.20 11.99 -27.21
CA GLN A 383 2.25 10.62 -27.73
C GLN A 383 2.07 9.64 -26.57
N GLN A 384 1.04 8.79 -26.64
CA GLN A 384 0.78 7.73 -25.66
C GLN A 384 0.42 6.44 -26.40
N ALA A 385 1.12 5.35 -26.11
CA ALA A 385 1.02 4.07 -26.85
C ALA A 385 1.13 4.19 -28.39
N GLY A 386 1.79 5.24 -28.90
CA GLY A 386 1.90 5.52 -30.33
C GLY A 386 0.69 6.22 -30.97
N GLN A 387 -0.31 6.62 -30.18
CA GLN A 387 -1.42 7.46 -30.61
C GLN A 387 -1.24 8.92 -30.16
N PRO A 388 -1.62 9.91 -30.99
CA PRO A 388 -1.63 11.31 -30.60
C PRO A 388 -2.82 11.62 -29.69
N VAL A 389 -2.56 12.07 -28.46
CA VAL A 389 -3.57 12.60 -27.53
C VAL A 389 -3.59 14.13 -27.68
N PRO A 390 -4.61 14.73 -28.31
CA PRO A 390 -4.65 16.18 -28.53
C PRO A 390 -4.93 16.92 -27.21
N THR A 391 -4.24 18.04 -26.99
CA THR A 391 -4.44 18.90 -25.82
C THR A 391 -5.31 20.12 -26.13
N THR A 392 -5.65 20.37 -27.40
CA THR A 392 -6.23 21.63 -27.86
C THR A 392 -7.61 21.98 -27.29
N ARG A 393 -8.36 21.00 -26.77
CA ARG A 393 -9.67 21.21 -26.13
C ARG A 393 -9.61 21.32 -24.60
N ALA A 394 -8.42 21.17 -24.01
CA ALA A 394 -8.21 21.26 -22.58
C ALA A 394 -8.04 22.71 -22.11
N THR A 395 -8.40 22.97 -20.85
CA THR A 395 -8.18 24.27 -20.20
C THR A 395 -7.15 24.11 -19.09
N PHE A 396 -6.14 24.98 -19.06
CA PHE A 396 -5.08 24.98 -18.07
C PHE A 396 -5.17 26.21 -17.17
N LEU A 397 -5.35 25.97 -15.87
CA LEU A 397 -5.32 26.97 -14.83
C LEU A 397 -4.00 26.82 -14.05
N LEU A 398 -3.17 27.85 -14.06
CA LEU A 398 -1.84 27.83 -13.45
C LEU A 398 -1.86 28.80 -12.25
N THR A 399 -1.69 28.35 -11.00
CA THR A 399 -1.62 29.29 -9.85
C THR A 399 -0.20 29.71 -9.53
N SER A 400 -0.03 30.95 -9.08
CA SER A 400 1.29 31.53 -8.80
C SER A 400 1.23 32.60 -7.72
N LEU A 401 2.14 32.56 -6.74
CA LEU A 401 2.21 33.54 -5.66
C LEU A 401 3.13 34.72 -6.03
N MET A 402 2.60 35.95 -6.09
CA MET A 402 3.33 37.15 -6.54
C MET A 402 2.85 38.45 -5.85
N PRO A 403 3.02 38.60 -4.52
CA PRO A 403 2.54 39.78 -3.78
C PRO A 403 3.14 41.11 -4.30
N ASP A 404 4.35 41.09 -4.83
CA ASP A 404 5.01 42.26 -5.42
C ASP A 404 4.31 42.80 -6.68
N VAL A 405 3.58 41.94 -7.41
CA VAL A 405 2.83 42.32 -8.61
C VAL A 405 1.51 43.04 -8.27
N PHE A 406 0.98 42.86 -7.06
CA PHE A 406 -0.25 43.53 -6.60
C PHE A 406 -0.07 45.06 -6.45
N ALA A 407 1.16 45.54 -6.34
CA ALA A 407 1.48 46.98 -6.46
C ALA A 407 1.11 47.60 -7.84
N HIS A 408 0.70 46.79 -8.82
CA HIS A 408 0.24 47.23 -10.15
C HIS A 408 -1.20 46.79 -10.47
N LEU A 409 -1.95 46.30 -9.47
CA LEU A 409 -3.30 45.73 -9.60
C LEU A 409 -4.32 46.68 -10.27
N SER A 410 -4.19 47.99 -10.09
CA SER A 410 -5.02 49.04 -10.73
C SER A 410 -4.66 49.34 -12.20
N GLU A 411 -3.56 48.77 -12.72
CA GLU A 411 -3.10 48.97 -14.10
C GLU A 411 -3.10 47.61 -14.83
N GLU A 412 -4.27 47.11 -15.27
CA GLU A 412 -4.45 45.73 -15.80
C GLU A 412 -3.35 45.25 -16.76
N ILE A 413 -2.99 46.09 -17.76
CA ILE A 413 -1.96 45.78 -18.77
C ILE A 413 -0.58 45.57 -18.10
N LYS A 414 -0.27 46.38 -17.08
CA LYS A 414 0.99 46.35 -16.33
C LYS A 414 1.01 45.19 -15.32
N PHE A 415 -0.08 44.92 -14.62
CA PHE A 415 -0.26 43.71 -13.81
C PHE A 415 -0.02 42.45 -14.67
N LYS A 416 -0.68 42.37 -15.83
CA LYS A 416 -0.54 41.29 -16.82
C LYS A 416 0.87 41.16 -17.37
N GLN A 417 1.57 42.28 -17.60
CA GLN A 417 2.96 42.28 -18.06
C GLN A 417 3.93 41.86 -16.95
N GLU A 418 3.75 42.33 -15.73
CA GLU A 418 4.68 42.11 -14.63
C GLU A 418 4.55 40.70 -14.07
N ALA A 419 3.33 40.18 -13.86
CA ALA A 419 3.12 38.76 -13.53
C ALA A 419 3.82 37.81 -14.52
N LYS A 420 3.67 38.10 -15.83
CA LYS A 420 4.34 37.34 -16.91
C LYS A 420 5.84 37.56 -16.98
N THR A 421 6.38 38.62 -16.39
CA THR A 421 7.83 38.89 -16.34
C THR A 421 8.43 38.23 -15.11
N ARG A 422 7.78 38.38 -13.95
CA ARG A 422 8.08 37.72 -12.68
C ARG A 422 8.15 36.19 -12.84
N LEU A 423 7.15 35.57 -13.49
CA LEU A 423 7.13 34.13 -13.76
C LEU A 423 8.35 33.67 -14.57
N VAL A 424 8.78 34.46 -15.55
CA VAL A 424 9.97 34.17 -16.36
C VAL A 424 11.25 34.30 -15.55
N VAL A 425 11.30 35.23 -14.60
CA VAL A 425 12.43 35.41 -13.68
C VAL A 425 12.54 34.24 -12.70
N ASP A 426 11.46 33.85 -12.01
CA ASP A 426 11.52 32.76 -11.01
C ASP A 426 11.87 31.40 -11.63
N LEU A 427 11.29 31.08 -12.79
CA LEU A 427 11.61 29.87 -13.54
C LEU A 427 13.06 29.85 -14.06
N ALA A 428 13.59 31.00 -14.48
CA ALA A 428 14.98 31.09 -14.94
C ALA A 428 15.98 31.02 -13.78
N LEU A 429 15.66 31.63 -12.62
CA LEU A 429 16.57 31.69 -11.47
C LEU A 429 16.84 30.33 -10.82
N ARG A 430 15.90 29.37 -10.87
CA ARG A 430 16.09 28.03 -10.29
C ARG A 430 16.72 27.01 -11.23
N ALA A 431 16.96 27.35 -12.50
CA ALA A 431 17.53 26.43 -13.46
C ALA A 431 19.06 26.35 -13.36
N ALA A 432 19.61 25.16 -13.59
CA ALA A 432 21.06 24.97 -13.76
C ALA A 432 21.58 25.66 -15.05
N ASP A 433 20.76 25.72 -16.09
CA ASP A 433 20.98 26.53 -17.30
C ASP A 433 19.92 27.64 -17.35
N GLN A 434 20.31 28.83 -16.89
CA GLN A 434 19.41 29.97 -16.77
C GLN A 434 18.97 30.51 -18.14
N ASP A 435 19.79 30.44 -19.18
CA ASP A 435 19.44 30.96 -20.51
C ASP A 435 18.51 30.00 -21.27
N ALA A 436 18.73 28.68 -21.16
CA ALA A 436 17.80 27.68 -21.69
C ALA A 436 16.43 27.76 -21.00
N ALA A 437 16.40 27.85 -19.67
CA ALA A 437 15.15 27.97 -18.91
C ALA A 437 14.45 29.30 -19.17
N LYS A 438 15.17 30.42 -19.26
CA LYS A 438 14.63 31.74 -19.64
C LYS A 438 14.03 31.72 -21.04
N SER A 439 14.63 31.00 -21.99
CA SER A 439 14.07 30.79 -23.34
C SER A 439 12.74 30.03 -23.28
N GLN A 440 12.70 28.92 -22.53
CA GLN A 440 11.50 28.10 -22.35
C GLN A 440 10.39 28.85 -21.59
N ALA A 441 10.70 29.53 -20.49
CA ALA A 441 9.74 30.34 -19.74
C ALA A 441 9.18 31.50 -20.59
N ASN A 442 9.98 32.11 -21.48
CA ASN A 442 9.47 33.07 -22.46
C ASN A 442 8.52 32.43 -23.50
N ALA A 443 8.72 31.16 -23.86
CA ALA A 443 7.79 30.42 -24.72
C ALA A 443 6.48 30.06 -23.99
N LEU A 444 6.51 29.82 -22.68
CA LEU A 444 5.31 29.66 -21.82
C LEU A 444 4.56 30.99 -21.64
N ARG A 445 5.26 32.09 -21.33
CA ARG A 445 4.71 33.47 -21.22
C ARG A 445 3.84 33.88 -22.41
N ARG A 446 4.21 33.43 -23.62
CA ARG A 446 3.49 33.70 -24.89
C ARG A 446 2.22 32.85 -25.07
N ARG A 447 2.11 31.71 -24.37
CA ARG A 447 0.99 30.76 -24.48
C ARG A 447 -0.11 31.00 -23.45
N ILE A 448 0.24 31.57 -22.29
CA ILE A 448 -0.72 32.09 -21.30
C ILE A 448 -1.57 33.19 -21.95
N ASP A 449 -2.89 33.03 -22.00
CA ASP A 449 -3.83 33.99 -22.56
C ASP A 449 -4.24 35.05 -21.52
N PHE A 450 -4.74 34.55 -20.39
CA PHE A 450 -5.29 35.36 -19.30
C PHE A 450 -4.29 35.45 -18.14
N VAL A 451 -4.34 36.58 -17.44
CA VAL A 451 -3.70 36.76 -16.14
C VAL A 451 -4.80 37.33 -15.25
N ILE A 452 -5.09 36.65 -14.14
CA ILE A 452 -6.27 36.90 -13.30
C ILE A 452 -5.77 37.16 -11.88
N PRO A 453 -6.04 38.35 -11.29
CA PRO A 453 -5.71 38.62 -9.90
C PRO A 453 -6.63 37.80 -8.97
N ILE A 454 -6.03 37.23 -7.93
CA ILE A 454 -6.69 36.52 -6.84
C ILE A 454 -6.16 37.07 -5.53
N GLY A 455 -7.05 37.66 -4.75
CA GLY A 455 -6.75 38.26 -3.45
C GLY A 455 -8.03 38.69 -2.76
N PRO A 456 -7.96 39.07 -1.48
CA PRO A 456 -9.10 39.61 -0.77
C PRO A 456 -9.55 40.94 -1.39
N ASP A 457 -10.85 41.25 -1.35
CA ASP A 457 -11.32 42.63 -1.57
C ASP A 457 -10.55 43.56 -0.60
N PRO A 458 -9.81 44.57 -1.08
CA PRO A 458 -8.98 45.41 -0.19
C PRO A 458 -9.82 46.19 0.83
N GLY A 459 -11.05 46.57 0.46
CA GLY A 459 -12.03 47.14 1.39
C GLY A 459 -12.47 46.21 2.53
N ARG A 460 -12.20 44.90 2.43
CA ARG A 460 -12.54 43.87 3.43
C ARG A 460 -11.43 43.70 4.48
N GLN A 461 -10.16 43.91 4.11
CA GLN A 461 -9.04 43.94 5.06
C GLN A 461 -9.19 45.13 6.03
N ALA A 462 -9.40 46.34 5.49
CA ALA A 462 -9.54 47.57 6.28
C ALA A 462 -10.71 47.53 7.28
N GLN A 463 -11.81 46.84 6.94
CA GLN A 463 -12.93 46.61 7.86
C GLN A 463 -12.61 45.56 8.94
N GLY A 464 -11.75 44.58 8.64
CA GLY A 464 -11.31 43.57 9.59
C GLY A 464 -10.41 44.14 10.69
N GLU A 465 -9.44 44.98 10.34
CA GLU A 465 -8.52 45.58 11.32
C GLU A 465 -9.24 46.51 12.31
N ALA A 466 -10.15 47.37 11.83
CA ALA A 466 -10.95 48.24 12.68
C ALA A 466 -11.91 47.47 13.62
N ALA A 467 -12.36 46.27 13.24
CA ALA A 467 -13.13 45.40 14.12
C ALA A 467 -12.27 44.71 15.18
N ALA A 468 -11.03 44.35 14.85
CA ALA A 468 -10.11 43.61 15.73
C ALA A 468 -9.69 44.40 16.98
N GLU A 469 -9.59 45.74 16.90
CA GLU A 469 -9.27 46.59 18.07
C GLU A 469 -10.36 46.57 19.16
N THR A 470 -11.62 46.29 18.81
CA THR A 470 -12.75 46.28 19.76
C THR A 470 -13.19 44.86 20.14
N ALA A 471 -13.09 43.89 19.22
CA ALA A 471 -13.35 42.48 19.47
C ALA A 471 -12.08 41.77 20.01
N GLY A 472 -11.73 42.04 21.27
CA GLY A 472 -10.48 41.59 21.89
C GLY A 472 -10.17 40.10 21.69
N CYS A 473 -8.96 39.82 21.19
CA CYS A 473 -8.51 38.52 20.68
C CYS A 473 -9.00 37.30 21.47
N GLN A 474 -9.93 36.56 20.87
CA GLN A 474 -10.30 35.20 21.24
C GLN A 474 -10.38 34.34 19.98
N LEU A 475 -9.84 33.11 20.07
CA LEU A 475 -9.97 32.11 19.02
C LEU A 475 -11.38 31.51 19.07
N GLN A 476 -12.10 31.51 17.95
CA GLN A 476 -13.41 30.84 17.81
C GLN A 476 -13.21 29.33 17.68
N VAL A 477 -12.82 28.66 18.78
CA VAL A 477 -12.42 27.24 18.81
C VAL A 477 -13.44 26.30 18.14
N GLY A 478 -14.74 26.53 18.33
CA GLY A 478 -15.79 25.74 17.66
C GLY A 478 -15.71 25.84 16.15
N ARG A 479 -15.67 27.07 15.63
CA ARG A 479 -15.56 27.38 14.20
C ARG A 479 -14.26 26.85 13.59
N LEU A 480 -13.13 26.98 14.30
CA LEU A 480 -11.87 26.37 13.89
C LEU A 480 -12.02 24.84 13.72
N LEU A 481 -12.61 24.15 14.70
CA LEU A 481 -12.79 22.70 14.65
C LEU A 481 -13.85 22.26 13.62
N GLU A 482 -14.80 23.14 13.26
CA GLU A 482 -15.72 22.93 12.14
C GLU A 482 -15.03 23.05 10.78
N GLN A 483 -14.01 23.93 10.66
CA GLN A 483 -13.19 24.11 9.46
C GLN A 483 -12.12 23.01 9.30
N LEU A 484 -11.50 22.55 10.40
CA LEU A 484 -10.38 21.59 10.37
C LEU A 484 -10.76 20.11 10.36
N LEU A 485 -11.93 19.76 10.90
CA LEU A 485 -12.39 18.38 10.99
C LEU A 485 -13.51 18.17 9.97
N PRO A 486 -13.48 17.09 9.15
CA PRO A 486 -14.54 16.81 8.17
C PRO A 486 -15.95 16.80 8.77
N SER A 487 -16.96 17.03 7.95
CA SER A 487 -18.36 16.92 8.34
C SER A 487 -18.81 15.45 8.44
N GLY A 488 -19.45 15.07 9.54
CA GLY A 488 -20.04 13.75 9.74
C GLY A 488 -20.22 13.43 11.23
N ALA A 489 -21.17 12.55 11.56
CA ALA A 489 -21.48 12.20 12.95
C ALA A 489 -20.29 11.57 13.71
N GLU A 490 -19.41 10.87 13.00
CA GLU A 490 -18.13 10.35 13.53
C GLU A 490 -17.19 11.48 14.02
N TRP A 491 -17.23 12.63 13.35
CA TRP A 491 -16.40 13.80 13.65
C TRP A 491 -17.01 14.73 14.69
N GLU A 492 -18.34 14.78 14.83
CA GLU A 492 -19.03 15.59 15.84
C GLU A 492 -18.58 15.28 17.27
N GLY A 493 -18.43 13.99 17.61
CA GLY A 493 -17.90 13.56 18.91
C GLY A 493 -16.46 14.04 19.14
N LEU A 494 -15.62 14.04 18.08
CA LEU A 494 -14.23 14.48 18.16
C LEU A 494 -14.15 16.02 18.26
N ARG A 495 -14.90 16.75 17.42
CA ARG A 495 -15.09 18.21 17.47
C ARG A 495 -15.50 18.66 18.87
N ALA A 496 -16.57 18.09 19.42
CA ALA A 496 -17.07 18.42 20.76
C ALA A 496 -16.04 18.11 21.86
N SER A 497 -15.31 16.98 21.74
CA SER A 497 -14.28 16.60 22.71
C SER A 497 -13.04 17.50 22.66
N ALA A 498 -12.62 17.95 21.47
CA ALA A 498 -11.51 18.89 21.28
C ALA A 498 -11.90 20.31 21.73
N ALA A 499 -13.10 20.76 21.35
CA ALA A 499 -13.65 22.06 21.78
C ALA A 499 -13.76 22.13 23.31
N GLY A 500 -14.31 21.09 23.93
CA GLY A 500 -14.41 20.99 25.40
C GLY A 500 -13.05 20.95 26.10
N ALA A 501 -12.03 20.29 25.52
CA ALA A 501 -10.68 20.24 26.08
C ALA A 501 -9.98 21.60 26.07
N LEU A 502 -10.07 22.35 24.96
CA LEU A 502 -9.55 23.70 24.83
C LEU A 502 -10.33 24.70 25.69
N ALA A 503 -11.65 24.73 25.57
CA ALA A 503 -12.52 25.69 26.27
C ALA A 503 -12.43 25.56 27.80
N LYS A 504 -12.30 24.34 28.35
CA LYS A 504 -12.18 24.11 29.80
C LYS A 504 -10.90 24.65 30.43
N ARG A 505 -9.89 25.04 29.63
CA ARG A 505 -8.58 25.50 30.13
C ARG A 505 -8.30 26.99 29.93
N LEU A 506 -8.98 27.64 28.98
CA LEU A 506 -8.96 29.09 28.81
C LEU A 506 -9.19 29.79 30.17
N GLY A 507 -8.20 30.57 30.61
CA GLY A 507 -8.25 31.33 31.86
C GLY A 507 -7.69 30.64 33.11
N THR A 508 -7.23 29.38 33.05
CA THR A 508 -6.52 28.73 34.18
C THR A 508 -5.08 28.35 33.88
N LYS A 509 -4.77 28.06 32.61
CA LYS A 509 -3.44 27.78 32.05
C LYS A 509 -3.41 28.26 30.59
N ALA A 510 -2.24 28.23 29.95
CA ALA A 510 -2.18 28.22 28.50
C ALA A 510 -2.75 26.88 27.98
N PRO A 511 -3.84 26.84 27.20
CA PRO A 511 -4.32 25.60 26.59
C PRO A 511 -3.43 25.19 25.42
N VAL A 512 -3.10 23.90 25.33
CA VAL A 512 -2.19 23.36 24.31
C VAL A 512 -2.88 22.27 23.48
N ALA A 513 -3.00 22.47 22.17
CA ALA A 513 -3.38 21.41 21.25
C ALA A 513 -2.23 21.02 20.33
N LEU A 514 -2.05 19.72 20.11
CA LEU A 514 -1.28 19.19 19.00
C LEU A 514 -2.24 18.84 17.86
N LEU A 515 -2.01 19.41 16.69
CA LEU A 515 -2.79 19.26 15.49
C LEU A 515 -1.98 18.38 14.54
N ALA A 516 -2.34 17.11 14.48
CA ALA A 516 -1.62 16.08 13.75
C ALA A 516 -2.14 16.01 12.31
N CYS A 517 -1.32 16.41 11.35
CA CYS A 517 -1.64 16.52 9.93
C CYS A 517 -1.24 15.24 9.18
N ASP A 518 -2.04 14.81 8.21
CA ASP A 518 -1.74 13.68 7.32
C ASP A 518 -0.73 13.99 6.21
N ARG A 519 -0.64 15.27 5.85
CA ARG A 519 0.18 15.80 4.78
C ARG A 519 0.81 17.09 5.23
N ASP A 520 1.96 17.41 4.64
CA ASP A 520 2.63 18.70 4.82
C ASP A 520 1.66 19.86 4.51
N GLU A 521 0.90 19.77 3.42
CA GLU A 521 -0.09 20.76 2.97
C GLU A 521 -1.23 21.00 3.97
N GLY A 522 -1.62 19.97 4.72
CA GLY A 522 -2.62 20.05 5.79
C GLY A 522 -2.11 20.76 7.05
N CYS A 523 -0.78 20.79 7.25
CA CYS A 523 -0.12 21.62 8.26
C CYS A 523 0.16 23.03 7.76
N ASP A 524 0.50 23.22 6.49
CA ASP A 524 0.76 24.54 5.90
C ASP A 524 -0.53 25.39 5.91
N SER A 525 -1.64 24.84 5.42
CA SER A 525 -2.95 25.52 5.37
C SER A 525 -3.60 25.77 6.74
N LEU A 526 -3.10 25.14 7.80
CA LEU A 526 -3.65 25.21 9.15
C LEU A 526 -3.48 26.59 9.80
N ALA A 527 -2.38 27.30 9.51
CA ALA A 527 -2.19 28.67 9.99
C ALA A 527 -3.28 29.63 9.46
N ALA A 528 -3.63 29.49 8.18
CA ALA A 528 -4.70 30.25 7.52
C ALA A 528 -6.07 30.03 8.17
N GLU A 529 -6.40 28.78 8.54
CA GLU A 529 -7.64 28.44 9.24
C GLU A 529 -7.68 29.03 10.65
N VAL A 530 -6.57 28.97 11.40
CA VAL A 530 -6.46 29.61 12.73
C VAL A 530 -6.62 31.13 12.61
N GLN A 531 -5.99 31.75 11.62
CA GLN A 531 -6.11 33.19 11.37
C GLN A 531 -7.56 33.58 11.03
N ARG A 532 -8.25 32.79 10.18
CA ARG A 532 -9.67 32.98 9.82
C ARG A 532 -10.66 32.70 10.96
N ALA A 533 -10.28 31.88 11.94
CA ALA A 533 -11.05 31.62 13.16
C ALA A 533 -10.69 32.56 14.33
N SER A 534 -9.66 33.40 14.18
CA SER A 534 -9.29 34.44 15.14
C SER A 534 -10.08 35.74 14.90
N ALA A 535 -9.91 36.74 15.78
CA ALA A 535 -10.48 38.07 15.58
C ALA A 535 -9.71 38.94 14.56
N GLY A 536 -8.57 38.49 14.05
CA GLY A 536 -7.79 39.19 13.02
C GLY A 536 -6.30 38.82 13.03
N PRO A 537 -5.51 39.19 11.99
CA PRO A 537 -4.11 38.79 11.86
C PRO A 537 -3.25 39.13 13.09
N ALA A 538 -3.45 40.32 13.66
CA ALA A 538 -2.73 40.79 14.84
C ALA A 538 -2.89 39.88 16.09
N CYS A 539 -3.97 39.07 16.15
CA CYS A 539 -4.28 38.14 17.24
C CYS A 539 -3.54 36.79 17.15
N VAL A 540 -2.78 36.56 16.08
CA VAL A 540 -2.05 35.30 15.85
C VAL A 540 -0.55 35.59 15.65
N LEU A 541 0.30 34.75 16.26
CA LEU A 541 1.71 34.65 15.93
C LEU A 541 1.93 33.28 15.27
N GLU A 542 2.17 33.27 13.96
CA GLU A 542 2.67 32.08 13.28
C GLU A 542 4.19 31.99 13.41
N LEU A 543 4.69 30.79 13.72
CA LEU A 543 6.10 30.45 13.77
C LEU A 543 6.33 29.16 12.98
N GLN A 544 7.22 29.20 12.00
CA GLN A 544 7.54 28.06 11.14
C GLN A 544 8.73 27.26 11.68
N GLY A 545 8.47 26.07 12.22
CA GLY A 545 9.45 25.18 12.85
C GLY A 545 10.78 24.99 12.06
N PRO A 546 10.75 24.75 10.73
CA PRO A 546 11.94 24.64 9.90
C PRO A 546 12.78 25.91 9.77
N GLN A 547 12.20 27.09 10.02
CA GLN A 547 12.86 28.41 9.90
C GLN A 547 13.43 28.91 11.24
N LEU A 548 13.08 28.25 12.36
CA LEU A 548 13.58 28.62 13.67
C LEU A 548 14.96 27.99 13.91
N HIS A 549 15.95 28.83 14.22
CA HIS A 549 17.35 28.41 14.39
C HIS A 549 17.99 28.90 15.71
N SER A 550 17.25 29.63 16.54
CA SER A 550 17.77 30.23 17.77
C SER A 550 16.72 30.18 18.89
N SER A 551 17.12 29.64 20.04
CA SER A 551 16.31 29.57 21.26
C SER A 551 15.98 30.96 21.79
N LYS A 552 16.94 31.87 21.72
CA LYS A 552 16.78 33.28 22.08
C LYS A 552 15.76 33.99 21.17
N ALA A 553 15.85 33.80 19.85
CA ALA A 553 14.89 34.41 18.92
C ALA A 553 13.46 33.88 19.13
N LEU A 554 13.31 32.55 19.30
CA LEU A 554 12.01 31.94 19.60
C LEU A 554 11.41 32.48 20.91
N GLY A 555 12.22 32.55 21.98
CA GLY A 555 11.78 33.09 23.27
C GLY A 555 11.36 34.55 23.17
N SER A 556 12.16 35.41 22.53
CA SER A 556 11.88 36.83 22.39
C SER A 556 10.66 37.10 21.50
N HIS A 557 10.46 36.38 20.39
CA HIS A 557 9.26 36.53 19.54
C HIS A 557 7.97 36.16 20.30
N ILE A 558 7.97 35.05 21.05
CA ILE A 558 6.81 34.65 21.87
C ILE A 558 6.57 35.67 22.99
N ALA A 559 7.62 36.11 23.69
CA ALA A 559 7.52 37.09 24.78
C ALA A 559 7.00 38.46 24.28
N GLU A 560 7.48 38.95 23.15
CA GLU A 560 7.02 40.20 22.54
C GLU A 560 5.54 40.12 22.12
N PHE A 561 5.16 39.05 21.41
CA PHE A 561 3.78 38.85 21.02
C PHE A 561 2.82 38.77 22.21
N ILE A 562 3.18 38.04 23.26
CA ILE A 562 2.33 37.90 24.45
C ILE A 562 2.23 39.22 25.24
N ARG A 563 3.29 40.05 25.28
CA ARG A 563 3.21 41.42 25.81
C ARG A 563 2.20 42.28 25.03
N ARG A 564 2.19 42.17 23.69
CA ARG A 564 1.26 42.90 22.82
C ARG A 564 -0.17 42.35 22.88
N VAL A 565 -0.32 41.03 22.98
CA VAL A 565 -1.58 40.30 22.88
C VAL A 565 -1.64 39.14 23.89
N PRO A 566 -1.91 39.40 25.19
CA PRO A 566 -1.85 38.36 26.24
C PRO A 566 -2.81 37.17 26.03
N LYS A 567 -3.91 37.38 25.29
CA LYS A 567 -4.91 36.36 24.92
C LYS A 567 -4.77 35.86 23.48
N GLY A 568 -3.63 36.14 22.84
CA GLY A 568 -3.36 35.75 21.46
C GLY A 568 -3.24 34.24 21.27
N THR A 569 -3.16 33.82 20.01
CA THR A 569 -2.88 32.43 19.64
C THR A 569 -1.47 32.34 19.04
N VAL A 570 -0.62 31.49 19.60
CA VAL A 570 0.68 31.13 19.02
C VAL A 570 0.51 29.83 18.25
N VAL A 571 0.74 29.88 16.93
CA VAL A 571 0.75 28.73 16.04
C VAL A 571 2.21 28.35 15.76
N LEU A 572 2.65 27.21 16.27
CA LEU A 572 3.95 26.65 15.92
C LEU A 572 3.76 25.58 14.85
N ASN A 573 3.89 26.00 13.59
CA ASN A 573 3.74 25.13 12.44
C ASN A 573 4.95 24.20 12.31
N ARG A 574 4.72 22.93 11.97
CA ARG A 574 5.75 21.89 11.77
C ARG A 574 6.69 21.72 12.96
N VAL A 575 6.11 21.53 14.15
CA VAL A 575 6.88 21.18 15.37
C VAL A 575 7.63 19.85 15.20
N ASP A 576 7.16 18.95 14.33
CA ASP A 576 7.87 17.72 13.92
C ASP A 576 9.23 18.00 13.25
N LYS A 577 9.44 19.22 12.74
CA LYS A 577 10.69 19.68 12.10
C LYS A 577 11.44 20.76 12.90
N LEU A 578 10.91 21.22 14.03
CA LEU A 578 11.62 22.10 14.97
C LEU A 578 12.96 21.48 15.42
N PRO A 579 14.08 22.21 15.48
CA PRO A 579 15.32 21.73 16.10
C PRO A 579 15.13 21.41 17.60
N VAL A 580 15.82 20.38 18.08
CA VAL A 580 15.62 19.79 19.42
C VAL A 580 16.09 20.75 20.52
N GLU A 581 17.07 21.60 20.20
CA GLU A 581 17.61 22.66 21.02
C GLU A 581 16.58 23.75 21.36
N LEU A 582 15.48 23.83 20.61
CA LEU A 582 14.39 24.80 20.81
C LEU A 582 13.23 24.22 21.64
N LEU A 583 13.18 22.90 21.85
CA LEU A 583 12.12 22.25 22.63
C LEU A 583 12.15 22.64 24.11
N SER A 584 13.31 23.01 24.64
CA SER A 584 13.43 23.55 26.01
C SER A 584 12.59 24.81 26.19
N VAL A 585 12.79 25.80 25.31
CA VAL A 585 12.04 27.07 25.29
C VAL A 585 10.54 26.84 25.09
N LEU A 586 10.17 25.89 24.23
CA LEU A 586 8.76 25.52 24.04
C LEU A 586 8.17 24.88 25.30
N VAL A 587 8.84 23.88 25.89
CA VAL A 587 8.39 23.20 27.11
C VAL A 587 8.29 24.18 28.30
N GLU A 588 9.15 25.20 28.34
CA GLU A 588 9.14 26.30 29.31
C GLU A 588 7.94 27.25 29.12
N ALA A 589 7.71 27.75 27.89
CA ALA A 589 6.54 28.58 27.57
C ALA A 589 5.20 27.90 27.90
N LEU A 590 5.18 26.57 27.83
CA LEU A 590 4.03 25.71 28.12
C LEU A 590 3.95 25.22 29.60
N VAL A 591 4.80 25.72 30.52
CA VAL A 591 4.71 25.36 31.94
C VAL A 591 3.42 25.93 32.55
N PRO A 592 2.68 25.18 33.41
CA PRO A 592 1.43 25.64 34.04
C PRO A 592 1.50 26.92 34.89
N SER A 593 2.67 27.33 35.40
CA SER A 593 2.86 28.63 36.05
C SER A 593 2.92 29.79 35.04
N GLY A 594 3.13 29.47 33.76
CA GLY A 594 3.06 30.35 32.62
C GLY A 594 3.93 31.58 32.78
N SER A 595 5.26 31.40 32.76
CA SER A 595 6.25 32.47 32.77
C SER A 595 7.40 32.08 31.85
N LEU A 596 7.58 32.82 30.75
CA LEU A 596 8.70 32.67 29.83
C LEU A 596 9.68 33.82 30.07
N ASP A 597 10.94 33.53 30.40
CA ASP A 597 11.95 34.56 30.68
C ASP A 597 12.86 34.79 29.46
N PRO A 598 12.67 35.87 28.67
CA PRO A 598 13.49 36.13 27.49
C PRO A 598 14.89 36.62 27.92
N ALA A 599 15.92 36.09 27.26
CA ALA A 599 17.34 36.29 27.61
C ALA A 599 17.91 37.69 27.22
N ASP A 600 17.13 38.75 27.45
CA ASP A 600 17.37 40.16 27.08
C ASP A 600 16.93 41.13 28.20
N ASP A 601 17.02 40.74 29.47
CA ASP A 601 16.65 41.50 30.69
C ASP A 601 15.20 42.05 30.76
N ALA A 602 14.39 41.84 29.73
CA ALA A 602 13.07 42.44 29.54
C ALA A 602 11.97 41.89 30.48
N GLY A 603 12.33 41.00 31.41
CA GLY A 603 11.46 40.41 32.42
C GLY A 603 10.53 39.32 31.90
N ALA A 604 10.32 38.31 32.75
CA ALA A 604 9.47 37.16 32.45
C ALA A 604 8.03 37.55 32.09
N VAL A 605 7.56 37.04 30.96
CA VAL A 605 6.22 37.32 30.41
C VAL A 605 5.29 36.17 30.75
N SER A 606 4.09 36.49 31.24
CA SER A 606 3.14 35.43 31.60
C SER A 606 2.40 34.89 30.38
N THR A 607 2.49 33.57 30.15
CA THR A 607 1.79 32.88 29.05
C THR A 607 0.34 32.50 29.40
N VAL A 608 -0.13 32.82 30.61
CA VAL A 608 -1.48 32.49 31.08
C VAL A 608 -2.54 33.28 30.31
N GLY A 609 -3.33 32.55 29.50
CA GLY A 609 -4.37 33.12 28.64
C GLY A 609 -4.03 33.08 27.16
N THR A 610 -2.76 32.91 26.81
CA THR A 610 -2.31 32.65 25.44
C THR A 610 -2.65 31.20 25.05
N THR A 611 -3.19 30.99 23.85
CA THR A 611 -3.48 29.65 23.31
C THR A 611 -2.31 29.16 22.45
N PHE A 612 -1.86 27.92 22.63
CA PHE A 612 -0.80 27.33 21.81
C PHE A 612 -1.35 26.20 20.93
N LEU A 613 -1.18 26.36 19.62
CA LEU A 613 -1.52 25.36 18.62
C LEU A 613 -0.23 24.88 17.96
N LEU A 614 0.15 23.63 18.23
CA LEU A 614 1.34 23.01 17.64
C LEU A 614 0.86 22.16 16.46
N THR A 615 1.47 22.28 15.28
CA THR A 615 1.14 21.40 14.14
C THR A 615 2.28 20.39 13.93
N ALA A 616 1.94 19.15 13.60
CA ALA A 616 2.93 18.12 13.30
C ALA A 616 2.43 17.23 12.17
N HIS A 617 3.28 16.96 11.17
CA HIS A 617 3.01 15.84 10.26
C HIS A 617 3.06 14.52 11.05
N ALA A 618 2.01 13.71 10.95
CA ALA A 618 1.96 12.36 11.48
C ALA A 618 1.74 11.38 10.30
N PRO A 619 2.48 10.27 10.22
CA PRO A 619 2.38 9.33 9.11
C PRO A 619 1.07 8.53 9.21
N HIS A 620 0.66 7.97 8.08
CA HIS A 620 -0.60 7.24 7.93
C HIS A 620 -0.83 6.19 9.04
N GLU A 621 0.22 5.49 9.46
CA GLU A 621 0.19 4.48 10.52
C GLU A 621 -0.43 4.99 11.84
N VAL A 622 -0.28 6.29 12.17
CA VAL A 622 -0.92 6.92 13.33
C VAL A 622 -2.43 7.07 13.12
N PHE A 623 -2.85 7.50 11.93
CA PHE A 623 -4.25 7.73 11.59
C PHE A 623 -5.10 6.45 11.54
N VAL A 624 -4.49 5.27 11.37
CA VAL A 624 -5.17 3.96 11.48
C VAL A 624 -5.90 3.79 12.82
N HIS A 625 -5.45 4.50 13.87
CA HIS A 625 -6.01 4.40 15.21
C HIS A 625 -6.90 5.59 15.61
N MET A 626 -7.25 6.49 14.68
CA MET A 626 -8.00 7.73 14.93
C MET A 626 -9.36 7.55 15.65
N SER A 627 -10.01 6.40 15.50
CA SER A 627 -11.26 6.05 16.21
C SER A 627 -11.05 5.75 17.70
N ASP A 628 -9.85 5.31 18.11
CA ASP A 628 -9.43 5.23 19.50
C ASP A 628 -8.61 6.48 19.86
N LYS A 629 -9.30 7.46 20.47
CA LYS A 629 -8.69 8.73 20.90
C LYS A 629 -7.46 8.54 21.81
N HIS A 630 -7.40 7.46 22.60
CA HIS A 630 -6.27 7.20 23.49
C HIS A 630 -5.07 6.64 22.71
N ARG A 631 -5.31 5.68 21.81
CA ARG A 631 -4.29 5.08 20.97
C ARG A 631 -3.76 6.05 19.91
N PHE A 632 -4.63 6.75 19.17
CA PHE A 632 -4.23 7.82 18.24
C PHE A 632 -3.33 8.86 18.92
N ARG A 633 -3.71 9.30 20.14
CA ARG A 633 -2.87 10.20 20.94
C ARG A 633 -1.51 9.59 21.22
N GLN A 634 -1.45 8.36 21.72
CA GLN A 634 -0.20 7.68 22.04
C GLN A 634 0.70 7.54 20.80
N ASP A 635 0.17 7.10 19.68
CA ASP A 635 0.93 6.85 18.46
C ASP A 635 1.43 8.15 17.81
N ALA A 636 0.64 9.23 17.86
CA ALA A 636 1.08 10.57 17.43
C ALA A 636 2.27 11.08 18.28
N HIS A 637 2.24 10.84 19.60
CA HIS A 637 3.35 11.21 20.49
C HIS A 637 4.59 10.33 20.30
N LEU A 638 4.42 9.03 20.05
CA LEU A 638 5.53 8.12 19.75
C LEU A 638 6.21 8.50 18.43
N HIS A 639 5.44 8.84 17.38
CA HIS A 639 6.02 9.36 16.13
C HIS A 639 6.78 10.67 16.35
N LEU A 640 6.17 11.65 17.03
CA LEU A 640 6.79 12.94 17.30
C LEU A 640 8.08 12.81 18.13
N ALA A 641 8.11 11.92 19.13
CA ALA A 641 9.32 11.60 19.88
C ALA A 641 10.39 10.95 19.01
N SER A 642 10.01 10.06 18.08
CA SER A 642 10.93 9.45 17.11
C SER A 642 11.55 10.49 16.16
N GLU A 643 10.76 11.46 15.68
CA GLU A 643 11.25 12.56 14.82
C GLU A 643 12.20 13.53 15.55
N PHE A 644 12.12 13.63 16.87
CA PHE A 644 13.13 14.32 17.67
C PHE A 644 14.37 13.46 17.92
N GLN A 645 14.21 12.18 18.29
CA GLN A 645 15.33 11.26 18.51
C GLN A 645 16.16 10.95 17.25
N SER A 646 15.56 11.03 16.05
CA SER A 646 16.24 10.80 14.78
C SER A 646 17.16 11.97 14.40
N ARG A 647 16.79 13.20 14.78
CA ARG A 647 17.50 14.44 14.45
C ARG A 647 18.42 14.95 15.57
N ALA A 648 18.23 14.50 16.81
CA ALA A 648 19.01 14.94 17.96
C ALA A 648 20.46 14.42 17.98
N THR A 649 21.40 15.30 18.30
CA THR A 649 22.77 14.93 18.69
C THR A 649 22.80 14.15 20.02
N ASN A 650 21.95 14.54 20.98
CA ASN A 650 21.74 13.85 22.25
C ASN A 650 20.33 13.25 22.31
N LYS A 651 20.22 11.96 21.95
CA LYS A 651 18.94 11.23 21.94
C LYS A 651 18.27 11.15 23.30
N GLN A 652 19.02 11.07 24.40
CA GLN A 652 18.44 11.02 25.75
C GLN A 652 17.77 12.34 26.13
N ALA A 653 18.43 13.48 25.85
CA ALA A 653 17.84 14.79 26.05
C ALA A 653 16.59 14.99 25.19
N ALA A 654 16.61 14.54 23.94
CA ALA A 654 15.46 14.58 23.04
C ALA A 654 14.26 13.79 23.57
N THR A 655 14.48 12.59 24.11
CA THR A 655 13.42 11.78 24.74
C THR A 655 12.80 12.50 25.93
N ILE A 656 13.62 13.05 26.83
CA ILE A 656 13.15 13.77 28.02
C ILE A 656 12.35 15.02 27.63
N LEU A 657 12.79 15.76 26.61
CA LEU A 657 12.07 16.94 26.11
C LEU A 657 10.77 16.57 25.38
N ALA A 658 10.75 15.46 24.63
CA ALA A 658 9.54 14.96 23.97
C ALA A 658 8.49 14.45 24.99
N GLU A 659 8.92 13.75 26.04
CA GLU A 659 8.07 13.30 27.15
C GLU A 659 7.54 14.49 27.98
N ALA A 660 8.38 15.50 28.23
CA ALA A 660 7.95 16.75 28.85
C ALA A 660 6.90 17.49 28.00
N LEU A 661 7.10 17.58 26.68
CA LEU A 661 6.14 18.17 25.75
C LEU A 661 4.82 17.38 25.69
N HIS A 662 4.89 16.04 25.67
CA HIS A 662 3.73 15.15 25.75
C HIS A 662 2.87 15.45 27.00
N HIS A 663 3.50 15.71 28.14
CA HIS A 663 2.84 16.11 29.39
C HIS A 663 2.36 17.57 29.43
N ARG A 664 2.68 18.40 28.43
CA ARG A 664 2.10 19.75 28.24
C ARG A 664 0.95 19.79 27.25
N ILE A 665 0.92 18.89 26.27
CA ILE A 665 -0.15 18.82 25.26
C ILE A 665 -1.45 18.33 25.93
N ASP A 666 -2.51 19.13 25.85
CA ASP A 666 -3.78 18.82 26.54
C ASP A 666 -4.67 17.92 25.69
N THR A 667 -4.76 18.20 24.39
CA THR A 667 -5.46 17.38 23.41
C THR A 667 -4.62 17.19 22.16
N VAL A 668 -4.75 16.02 21.52
CA VAL A 668 -4.31 15.80 20.14
C VAL A 668 -5.56 15.78 19.27
N VAL A 669 -5.49 16.40 18.10
CA VAL A 669 -6.58 16.50 17.12
C VAL A 669 -6.03 16.10 15.76
N PRO A 670 -6.60 15.09 15.07
CA PRO A 670 -6.29 14.83 13.67
C PRO A 670 -6.72 16.00 12.78
N VAL A 671 -5.96 16.31 11.73
CA VAL A 671 -6.30 17.30 10.71
C VAL A 671 -5.97 16.68 9.34
N GLY A 672 -6.87 16.84 8.36
CA GLY A 672 -6.65 16.35 7.00
C GLY A 672 -7.85 15.65 6.38
N SER A 673 -7.56 14.68 5.52
CA SER A 673 -8.52 13.89 4.74
C SER A 673 -9.64 13.22 5.60
N SER A 674 -10.79 12.90 5.00
CA SER A 674 -11.82 12.05 5.64
C SER A 674 -11.35 10.59 5.78
N PRO A 675 -11.98 9.74 6.62
CA PRO A 675 -11.53 8.36 6.83
C PRO A 675 -11.60 7.53 5.54
N ALA A 676 -12.67 7.73 4.76
CA ALA A 676 -12.82 7.13 3.43
C ALA A 676 -11.75 7.62 2.43
N ALA A 677 -11.40 8.92 2.48
CA ALA A 677 -10.32 9.46 1.65
C ALA A 677 -8.93 8.94 2.08
N TYR A 678 -8.72 8.63 3.36
CA TYR A 678 -7.54 7.88 3.81
C TYR A 678 -7.52 6.46 3.27
N GLU A 679 -8.59 5.69 3.37
CA GLU A 679 -8.63 4.32 2.85
C GLU A 679 -8.37 4.27 1.34
N ALA A 680 -8.91 5.24 0.59
CA ALA A 680 -8.63 5.41 -0.84
C ALA A 680 -7.16 5.79 -1.11
N SER A 681 -6.62 6.80 -0.41
CA SER A 681 -5.23 7.25 -0.57
C SER A 681 -4.21 6.16 -0.15
N ALA A 682 -4.51 5.42 0.91
CA ALA A 682 -3.74 4.28 1.39
C ALA A 682 -3.68 3.17 0.33
N ALA A 683 -4.83 2.83 -0.28
CA ALA A 683 -4.87 1.89 -1.39
C ALA A 683 -4.06 2.41 -2.60
N HIS A 684 -4.13 3.69 -2.91
CA HIS A 684 -3.42 4.29 -4.05
C HIS A 684 -1.90 4.38 -3.82
N HIS A 685 -1.42 4.76 -2.65
CA HIS A 685 0.01 4.71 -2.32
C HIS A 685 0.51 3.27 -2.20
N ALA A 686 -0.29 2.36 -1.65
CA ALA A 686 0.03 0.93 -1.63
C ALA A 686 0.06 0.31 -3.03
N ALA A 687 -0.57 0.92 -4.04
CA ALA A 687 -0.43 0.57 -5.45
C ALA A 687 0.80 1.23 -6.10
N ALA A 688 1.03 2.54 -5.89
CA ALA A 688 2.17 3.26 -6.48
C ALA A 688 3.53 2.72 -6.00
N ARG A 689 3.65 2.33 -4.72
CA ARG A 689 4.84 1.65 -4.20
C ARG A 689 5.10 0.27 -4.83
N ARG A 690 4.17 -0.28 -5.64
CA ARG A 690 4.37 -1.53 -6.41
C ARG A 690 4.81 -1.31 -7.86
N SER A 691 4.67 -0.11 -8.42
CA SER A 691 5.06 0.19 -9.81
C SER A 691 6.47 0.76 -9.95
N GLN A 692 7.05 1.36 -8.89
CA GLN A 692 8.32 2.09 -8.96
C GLN A 692 9.59 1.31 -8.52
N GLY A 693 9.52 -0.02 -8.31
CA GLY A 693 10.59 -0.77 -7.62
C GLY A 693 11.26 -1.89 -8.41
N ASP A 694 12.50 -1.67 -8.86
CA ASP A 694 13.46 -2.73 -9.20
C ASP A 694 13.74 -3.60 -7.95
N PRO A 695 13.64 -4.94 -7.99
CA PRO A 695 13.74 -5.77 -6.78
C PRO A 695 15.13 -5.80 -6.10
N SER A 696 16.18 -5.22 -6.69
CA SER A 696 17.57 -5.38 -6.23
C SER A 696 18.05 -4.44 -5.12
N GLN A 697 17.35 -3.34 -4.83
CA GLN A 697 17.83 -2.31 -3.88
C GLN A 697 17.22 -2.34 -2.46
N TRP A 698 16.36 -3.31 -2.15
CA TRP A 698 15.48 -3.26 -0.97
C TRP A 698 16.00 -3.89 0.33
N GLU A 699 17.32 -3.99 0.54
CA GLU A 699 17.87 -4.34 1.87
C GLU A 699 17.91 -3.14 2.83
N VAL A 700 16.74 -2.52 3.06
CA VAL A 700 16.54 -1.60 4.19
C VAL A 700 16.21 -2.43 5.42
N LYS A 701 17.09 -2.41 6.42
CA LYS A 701 17.04 -3.30 7.59
C LYS A 701 15.89 -2.93 8.55
N PRO A 702 14.87 -3.78 8.75
CA PRO A 702 13.60 -3.38 9.40
C PRO A 702 13.60 -3.61 10.93
N ASP A 703 14.57 -3.03 11.64
CA ASP A 703 14.83 -3.36 13.06
C ASP A 703 14.03 -2.50 14.09
N ALA A 704 13.30 -1.46 13.68
CA ALA A 704 12.82 -0.42 14.61
C ALA A 704 11.32 -0.44 14.96
N ALA A 705 10.46 -1.07 14.14
CA ALA A 705 9.00 -0.97 14.27
C ALA A 705 8.32 -2.22 14.88
N ALA A 706 9.07 -3.31 15.09
CA ALA A 706 8.52 -4.61 15.47
C ALA A 706 8.47 -4.88 16.98
N GLU A 707 9.01 -3.99 17.82
CA GLU A 707 9.24 -4.26 19.26
C GLU A 707 8.07 -3.81 20.17
N ALA A 708 7.07 -3.08 19.64
CA ALA A 708 5.95 -2.52 20.42
C ALA A 708 4.73 -3.45 20.55
N ASP A 709 4.44 -4.30 19.56
CA ASP A 709 3.32 -5.27 19.62
C ASP A 709 3.75 -6.51 20.41
N GLY A 710 3.32 -6.58 21.68
CA GLY A 710 3.86 -7.47 22.71
C GLY A 710 3.98 -8.95 22.32
N LEU A 711 5.20 -9.36 21.94
CA LEU A 711 5.65 -10.74 21.73
C LEU A 711 4.69 -11.61 20.89
N VAL A 712 4.16 -11.06 19.80
CA VAL A 712 3.50 -11.87 18.76
C VAL A 712 4.54 -12.86 18.21
N PRO A 713 4.36 -14.20 18.38
CA PRO A 713 5.37 -15.14 17.91
C PRO A 713 5.51 -15.05 16.39
N CYS A 714 6.74 -15.08 15.86
CA CYS A 714 7.02 -15.00 14.41
C CYS A 714 6.31 -16.08 13.57
N SER A 715 5.72 -17.10 14.20
CA SER A 715 4.81 -18.07 13.56
C SER A 715 3.43 -17.53 13.18
N ARG A 716 2.97 -16.42 13.80
CA ARG A 716 1.71 -15.73 13.52
C ARG A 716 1.86 -14.50 12.62
N SER A 717 3.09 -14.00 12.46
CA SER A 717 3.38 -12.85 11.59
C SER A 717 2.95 -13.13 10.14
N ALA A 718 2.24 -12.18 9.53
CA ALA A 718 1.86 -12.24 8.11
C ALA A 718 2.93 -11.64 7.19
N SER A 719 3.95 -10.97 7.76
CA SER A 719 5.09 -10.38 7.04
C SER A 719 6.28 -11.32 6.89
N GLU A 720 6.41 -12.37 7.72
CA GLU A 720 7.63 -13.17 7.89
C GLU A 720 7.53 -14.64 7.48
N GLY A 721 8.70 -15.25 7.25
CA GLY A 721 8.85 -16.69 7.04
C GLY A 721 7.97 -17.21 5.90
N THR A 722 7.19 -18.27 6.17
CA THR A 722 6.29 -18.88 5.17
C THR A 722 5.21 -17.93 4.66
N ALA A 723 4.79 -16.93 5.45
CA ALA A 723 3.73 -15.99 5.07
C ALA A 723 4.15 -15.08 3.90
N VAL A 724 5.45 -14.90 3.64
CA VAL A 724 5.99 -14.16 2.48
C VAL A 724 5.47 -14.70 1.14
N LEU A 725 5.08 -15.99 1.06
CA LEU A 725 4.45 -16.55 -0.14
C LEU A 725 3.11 -15.88 -0.51
N LEU A 726 2.41 -15.28 0.46
CA LEU A 726 1.17 -14.52 0.26
C LEU A 726 1.41 -13.07 -0.22
N ARG A 727 2.66 -12.60 -0.28
CA ARG A 727 3.00 -11.29 -0.85
C ARG A 727 3.00 -11.28 -2.38
N ARG A 728 2.95 -12.46 -3.01
CA ARG A 728 2.81 -12.59 -4.48
C ARG A 728 1.37 -12.25 -4.91
N THR A 729 1.21 -11.65 -6.08
CA THR A 729 -0.09 -11.44 -6.71
C THR A 729 -0.75 -12.77 -7.11
N ALA A 730 -2.08 -12.76 -7.24
CA ALA A 730 -2.82 -13.91 -7.72
C ALA A 730 -2.45 -14.25 -9.17
N THR A 731 -2.40 -15.53 -9.51
CA THR A 731 -2.07 -16.00 -10.85
C THR A 731 -3.32 -16.48 -11.60
N GLU A 732 -3.41 -16.17 -12.89
CA GLU A 732 -4.64 -16.36 -13.67
C GLU A 732 -4.90 -17.81 -14.11
N GLY A 733 -6.11 -18.04 -14.61
CA GLY A 733 -6.59 -19.36 -15.04
C GLY A 733 -6.73 -20.38 -13.90
N TRP A 734 -7.01 -21.64 -14.26
CA TRP A 734 -7.18 -22.73 -13.30
C TRP A 734 -5.84 -23.23 -12.73
N ARG A 735 -4.76 -23.19 -13.51
CA ARG A 735 -3.40 -23.52 -13.04
C ARG A 735 -2.92 -22.52 -12.01
N GLY A 736 -3.17 -21.22 -12.24
CA GLY A 736 -2.90 -20.18 -11.25
C GLY A 736 -3.73 -20.37 -9.98
N ALA A 737 -5.03 -20.66 -10.09
CA ALA A 737 -5.87 -20.97 -8.93
C ALA A 737 -5.33 -22.13 -8.06
N LEU A 738 -4.84 -23.22 -8.69
CA LEU A 738 -4.24 -24.34 -7.98
C LEU A 738 -2.90 -23.96 -7.32
N LEU A 739 -2.06 -23.18 -8.01
CA LEU A 739 -0.79 -22.68 -7.47
C LEU A 739 -1.01 -21.69 -6.31
N ASP A 740 -2.02 -20.83 -6.41
CA ASP A 740 -2.41 -19.89 -5.36
C ASP A 740 -2.95 -20.63 -4.13
N TRP A 741 -3.77 -21.68 -4.32
CA TRP A 741 -4.22 -22.55 -3.23
C TRP A 741 -3.07 -23.28 -2.53
N LEU A 742 -2.08 -23.78 -3.30
CA LEU A 742 -0.86 -24.38 -2.75
C LEU A 742 0.00 -23.34 -2.00
N ARG A 743 0.11 -22.10 -2.51
CA ARG A 743 0.78 -20.99 -1.80
C ARG A 743 0.09 -20.69 -0.48
N VAL A 744 -1.24 -20.61 -0.44
CA VAL A 744 -2.02 -20.39 0.79
C VAL A 744 -1.81 -21.53 1.79
N GLY A 745 -1.90 -22.79 1.36
CA GLY A 745 -1.67 -23.96 2.21
C GLY A 745 -0.23 -24.08 2.74
N GLY A 746 0.77 -23.65 1.96
CA GLY A 746 2.17 -23.57 2.40
C GLY A 746 2.41 -22.41 3.37
N ALA A 747 1.89 -21.22 3.06
CA ALA A 747 2.09 -20.00 3.82
C ALA A 747 1.52 -20.08 5.24
N THR A 748 0.27 -20.53 5.34
CA THR A 748 -0.46 -20.78 6.59
C THR A 748 0.05 -22.02 7.35
N ARG A 749 1.12 -22.67 6.86
CA ARG A 749 1.75 -23.88 7.41
C ARG A 749 0.84 -25.11 7.47
N LEU A 750 -0.35 -25.02 6.89
CA LEU A 750 -1.37 -26.07 6.87
C LEU A 750 -0.87 -27.38 6.26
N LEU A 751 -0.07 -27.31 5.19
CA LEU A 751 0.58 -28.50 4.60
C LEU A 751 1.59 -29.17 5.56
N VAL A 752 2.26 -28.39 6.42
CA VAL A 752 3.20 -28.92 7.42
C VAL A 752 2.42 -29.60 8.55
N HIS A 753 1.38 -28.95 9.08
CA HIS A 753 0.50 -29.51 10.12
C HIS A 753 -0.12 -30.84 9.66
N ALA A 754 -0.70 -30.86 8.45
CA ALA A 754 -1.26 -32.06 7.85
C ALA A 754 -0.22 -33.18 7.67
N GLY A 755 0.97 -32.83 7.14
CA GLY A 755 2.08 -33.77 6.98
C GLY A 755 2.55 -34.38 8.30
N CYS A 756 2.73 -33.57 9.34
CA CYS A 756 3.07 -34.06 10.69
C CYS A 756 2.02 -35.04 11.22
N GLY A 757 0.73 -34.74 11.04
CA GLY A 757 -0.36 -35.61 11.48
C GLY A 757 -0.46 -36.94 10.73
N MET A 758 -0.08 -36.96 9.44
CA MET A 758 -0.04 -38.19 8.64
C MET A 758 1.19 -39.07 8.92
N VAL A 759 2.31 -38.48 9.35
CA VAL A 759 3.58 -39.20 9.59
C VAL A 759 3.67 -39.76 11.02
N VAL A 760 3.24 -38.99 12.03
CA VAL A 760 3.45 -39.35 13.44
C VAL A 760 2.30 -40.24 13.95
N LYS A 761 2.64 -41.49 14.28
CA LYS A 761 1.68 -42.52 14.73
C LYS A 761 1.26 -42.27 16.19
N MET A 762 0.21 -41.48 16.37
CA MET A 762 -0.40 -41.17 17.68
C MET A 762 -1.82 -41.74 17.81
N PRO A 763 -2.34 -41.88 19.05
CA PRO A 763 -3.76 -42.12 19.29
C PRO A 763 -4.62 -40.97 18.70
N PRO A 764 -5.79 -41.24 18.10
CA PRO A 764 -6.60 -40.23 17.41
C PRO A 764 -6.90 -38.96 18.23
N LEU A 765 -7.22 -39.09 19.51
CA LEU A 765 -7.57 -37.96 20.39
C LEU A 765 -6.32 -37.14 20.79
N VAL A 766 -5.15 -37.79 20.88
CA VAL A 766 -3.86 -37.08 21.06
C VAL A 766 -3.52 -36.28 19.80
N LEU A 767 -3.71 -36.86 18.61
CA LEU A 767 -3.52 -36.16 17.35
C LEU A 767 -4.50 -34.98 17.20
N LEU A 768 -5.78 -35.18 17.52
CA LEU A 768 -6.79 -34.13 17.52
C LEU A 768 -6.39 -32.96 18.43
N ALA A 769 -6.01 -33.24 19.68
CA ALA A 769 -5.54 -32.23 20.62
C ALA A 769 -4.30 -31.49 20.10
N GLN A 770 -3.31 -32.21 19.55
CA GLN A 770 -2.13 -31.59 18.95
C GLN A 770 -2.49 -30.69 17.76
N GLN A 771 -3.32 -31.13 16.82
CA GLN A 771 -3.66 -30.33 15.64
C GLN A 771 -4.49 -29.10 15.99
N VAL A 772 -5.41 -29.19 16.96
CA VAL A 772 -6.14 -28.02 17.46
C VAL A 772 -5.19 -27.01 18.11
N ILE A 773 -4.22 -27.46 18.92
CA ILE A 773 -3.20 -26.58 19.52
C ILE A 773 -2.30 -25.96 18.44
N MET A 774 -1.80 -26.73 17.48
CA MET A 774 -0.96 -26.22 16.39
C MET A 774 -1.71 -25.21 15.52
N MET A 775 -2.97 -25.50 15.17
CA MET A 775 -3.84 -24.58 14.44
C MET A 775 -4.05 -23.28 15.23
N ALA A 776 -4.42 -23.35 16.51
CA ALA A 776 -4.61 -22.17 17.36
C ALA A 776 -3.32 -21.34 17.52
N LEU A 777 -2.14 -21.98 17.58
CA LEU A 777 -0.87 -21.28 17.64
C LEU A 777 -0.49 -20.58 16.32
N SER A 778 -0.85 -21.13 15.15
CA SER A 778 -0.60 -20.52 13.84
C SER A 778 -1.76 -19.69 13.26
N ALA A 779 -2.91 -19.63 13.90
CA ALA A 779 -4.08 -18.91 13.39
C ALA A 779 -3.88 -17.39 13.42
N ASN A 780 -3.75 -16.78 12.23
CA ASN A 780 -3.91 -15.35 12.02
C ASN A 780 -4.77 -15.07 10.75
N PRO A 781 -6.04 -15.50 10.70
CA PRO A 781 -6.86 -15.40 9.49
C PRO A 781 -7.05 -13.95 9.02
N ARG A 782 -7.22 -12.99 9.95
CA ARG A 782 -7.32 -11.56 9.62
C ARG A 782 -6.05 -11.01 8.97
N GLY A 783 -4.87 -11.29 9.54
CA GLY A 783 -3.58 -10.90 8.98
C GLY A 783 -3.27 -11.58 7.64
N TYR A 784 -3.67 -12.83 7.46
CA TYR A 784 -3.54 -13.51 6.17
C TYR A 784 -4.48 -12.93 5.11
N CYS A 785 -5.73 -12.61 5.43
CA CYS A 785 -6.68 -12.03 4.49
C CYS A 785 -6.30 -10.60 4.03
N ALA A 786 -5.52 -9.86 4.82
CA ALA A 786 -4.94 -8.58 4.44
C ALA A 786 -3.77 -8.67 3.43
N THR A 787 -3.24 -9.87 3.17
CA THR A 787 -2.07 -10.04 2.27
C THR A 787 -2.39 -9.78 0.80
N PRO A 788 -1.41 -9.38 -0.04
CA PRO A 788 -1.61 -9.14 -1.48
C PRO A 788 -2.28 -10.29 -2.24
N LEU A 789 -1.98 -11.55 -1.90
CA LEU A 789 -2.57 -12.71 -2.59
C LEU A 789 -4.06 -12.86 -2.31
N LEU A 790 -4.48 -12.70 -1.05
CA LEU A 790 -5.86 -12.94 -0.60
C LEU A 790 -6.77 -11.70 -0.76
N SER A 791 -6.21 -10.50 -0.66
CA SER A 791 -6.91 -9.24 -0.96
C SER A 791 -7.16 -9.01 -2.46
N HIS A 792 -6.41 -9.67 -3.35
CA HIS A 792 -6.54 -9.51 -4.80
C HIS A 792 -7.96 -9.78 -5.32
N PRO A 793 -8.53 -8.97 -6.24
CA PRO A 793 -9.92 -9.14 -6.69
C PRO A 793 -10.19 -10.49 -7.35
N LEU A 794 -9.23 -11.08 -8.08
CA LEU A 794 -9.36 -12.45 -8.60
C LEU A 794 -9.48 -13.50 -7.47
N THR A 795 -8.75 -13.31 -6.37
CA THR A 795 -8.81 -14.22 -5.22
C THR A 795 -10.07 -14.02 -4.42
N ARG A 796 -10.51 -12.77 -4.18
CA ARG A 796 -11.84 -12.47 -3.60
C ARG A 796 -12.96 -13.12 -4.41
N ARG A 797 -12.97 -12.99 -5.75
CA ARG A 797 -13.94 -13.67 -6.64
C ARG A 797 -13.88 -15.20 -6.55
N ARG A 798 -12.71 -15.80 -6.31
CA ARG A 798 -12.57 -17.26 -6.07
C ARG A 798 -13.08 -17.65 -4.68
N LEU A 799 -12.74 -16.90 -3.64
CA LEU A 799 -13.18 -17.10 -2.26
C LEU A 799 -14.70 -16.97 -2.13
N HIS A 800 -15.31 -15.96 -2.76
CA HIS A 800 -16.76 -15.79 -2.80
C HIS A 800 -17.49 -16.98 -3.44
N ARG A 801 -16.95 -17.55 -4.53
CA ARG A 801 -17.49 -18.79 -5.14
C ARG A 801 -17.35 -20.00 -4.22
N VAL A 802 -16.26 -20.08 -3.45
CA VAL A 802 -16.06 -21.15 -2.45
C VAL A 802 -16.99 -20.98 -1.25
N TRP A 803 -17.18 -19.74 -0.77
CA TRP A 803 -18.19 -19.41 0.24
C TRP A 803 -19.57 -19.83 -0.24
N ALA A 804 -20.03 -19.37 -1.42
CA ALA A 804 -21.36 -19.69 -1.93
C ALA A 804 -21.58 -21.20 -2.14
N ALA A 805 -20.52 -21.94 -2.52
CA ALA A 805 -20.56 -23.40 -2.60
C ALA A 805 -20.65 -24.07 -1.22
N PHE A 806 -20.05 -23.51 -0.17
CA PHE A 806 -20.20 -23.98 1.20
C PHE A 806 -21.52 -23.55 1.85
N ASP A 807 -22.04 -22.35 1.58
CA ASP A 807 -23.35 -21.88 2.07
C ASP A 807 -24.51 -22.72 1.51
N ALA A 808 -24.33 -23.34 0.35
CA ALA A 808 -25.27 -24.34 -0.17
C ALA A 808 -25.28 -25.64 0.67
N VAL A 809 -24.22 -25.97 1.42
CA VAL A 809 -24.09 -27.22 2.20
C VAL A 809 -25.08 -27.26 3.39
N PRO A 810 -25.23 -26.21 4.23
CA PRO A 810 -26.24 -26.16 5.29
C PRO A 810 -27.70 -26.05 4.85
N THR A 811 -28.05 -25.91 3.57
CA THR A 811 -29.46 -25.63 3.15
C THR A 811 -30.50 -26.71 3.51
N VAL A 812 -30.07 -27.84 4.08
CA VAL A 812 -30.90 -28.91 4.66
C VAL A 812 -31.18 -28.69 6.16
N VAL A 813 -30.52 -27.72 6.78
CA VAL A 813 -30.61 -27.30 8.19
C VAL A 813 -31.20 -25.89 8.23
N PRO A 814 -32.15 -25.56 9.12
CA PRO A 814 -32.70 -24.21 9.19
C PRO A 814 -31.61 -23.17 9.49
N HIS A 815 -31.48 -22.17 8.62
CA HIS A 815 -30.53 -21.07 8.80
C HIS A 815 -30.90 -20.22 10.02
N ILE A 816 -29.88 -19.72 10.72
CA ILE A 816 -30.03 -18.65 11.70
C ILE A 816 -29.98 -17.33 10.91
N GLU A 817 -31.10 -16.61 10.86
CA GLU A 817 -31.26 -15.42 10.00
C GLU A 817 -30.57 -14.16 10.54
N ASP A 818 -30.35 -13.21 9.63
CA ASP A 818 -30.13 -11.77 9.87
C ASP A 818 -29.00 -11.33 10.83
N SER A 819 -27.81 -11.92 10.65
CA SER A 819 -26.53 -11.22 10.83
C SER A 819 -25.92 -10.85 9.47
N LYS A 820 -26.45 -9.82 8.80
CA LYS A 820 -25.86 -9.30 7.55
C LYS A 820 -24.54 -8.57 7.89
N PRO A 821 -23.36 -8.99 7.38
CA PRO A 821 -22.13 -8.23 7.55
C PRO A 821 -22.25 -6.87 6.83
N GLY A 822 -21.69 -5.82 7.44
CA GLY A 822 -21.98 -4.42 7.11
C GLY A 822 -21.52 -3.99 5.72
N SER A 823 -20.31 -3.44 5.63
CA SER A 823 -19.71 -2.99 4.38
C SER A 823 -19.31 -4.16 3.47
N GLU A 824 -19.21 -3.92 2.16
CA GLU A 824 -18.69 -4.93 1.22
C GLU A 824 -17.25 -5.35 1.57
N ALA A 825 -16.45 -4.44 2.17
CA ALA A 825 -15.11 -4.73 2.66
C ALA A 825 -15.11 -5.69 3.86
N GLU A 826 -15.97 -5.47 4.85
CA GLU A 826 -16.15 -6.38 5.99
C GLU A 826 -16.69 -7.74 5.53
N ARG A 827 -17.65 -7.74 4.60
CA ARG A 827 -18.15 -8.98 3.98
C ARG A 827 -17.04 -9.75 3.28
N ALA A 828 -16.23 -9.10 2.44
CA ALA A 828 -15.12 -9.75 1.76
C ALA A 828 -14.02 -10.25 2.73
N LEU A 829 -13.84 -9.59 3.87
CA LEU A 829 -12.95 -10.03 4.94
C LEU A 829 -13.53 -11.26 5.67
N ALA A 830 -14.81 -11.25 6.04
CA ALA A 830 -15.50 -12.39 6.62
C ALA A 830 -15.47 -13.61 5.68
N GLU A 831 -15.75 -13.39 4.39
CA GLU A 831 -15.72 -14.44 3.37
C GLU A 831 -14.33 -15.08 3.24
N CYS A 832 -13.27 -14.26 3.25
CA CYS A 832 -11.90 -14.77 3.28
C CYS A 832 -11.57 -15.53 4.57
N MET A 833 -11.93 -14.97 5.73
CA MET A 833 -11.60 -15.55 7.04
C MET A 833 -12.29 -16.90 7.25
N ALA A 834 -13.58 -17.04 6.91
CA ALA A 834 -14.31 -18.29 7.13
C ALA A 834 -13.80 -19.40 6.21
N VAL A 835 -13.55 -19.10 4.93
CA VAL A 835 -12.97 -20.07 3.98
C VAL A 835 -11.58 -20.51 4.45
N LEU A 836 -10.75 -19.60 4.98
CA LEU A 836 -9.42 -19.95 5.49
C LEU A 836 -9.48 -20.80 6.76
N THR A 837 -10.33 -20.45 7.73
CA THR A 837 -10.52 -21.22 8.97
C THR A 837 -11.15 -22.59 8.68
N MET A 838 -12.10 -22.68 7.75
CA MET A 838 -12.68 -23.93 7.27
C MET A 838 -11.62 -24.81 6.59
N GLN A 839 -10.77 -24.23 5.73
CA GLN A 839 -9.65 -24.94 5.11
C GLN A 839 -8.67 -25.48 6.16
N GLN A 840 -8.38 -24.70 7.21
CA GLN A 840 -7.54 -25.11 8.34
C GLN A 840 -8.16 -26.24 9.16
N ALA A 841 -9.44 -26.17 9.50
CA ALA A 841 -10.15 -27.21 10.22
C ALA A 841 -10.22 -28.52 9.43
N VAL A 842 -10.58 -28.46 8.14
CA VAL A 842 -10.74 -29.64 7.28
C VAL A 842 -9.39 -30.31 6.99
N LEU A 843 -8.38 -29.56 6.55
CA LEU A 843 -7.11 -30.15 6.10
C LEU A 843 -6.08 -30.32 7.22
N GLY A 844 -6.14 -29.50 8.27
CA GLY A 844 -5.20 -29.54 9.40
C GLY A 844 -5.65 -30.44 10.54
N VAL A 845 -6.96 -30.55 10.79
CA VAL A 845 -7.51 -31.33 11.91
C VAL A 845 -8.25 -32.57 11.43
N LEU A 846 -9.31 -32.41 10.63
CA LEU A 846 -10.22 -33.51 10.28
C LEU A 846 -9.57 -34.56 9.36
N LEU A 847 -8.85 -34.13 8.31
CA LEU A 847 -8.19 -35.05 7.37
C LEU A 847 -7.08 -35.89 8.03
N PRO A 848 -6.13 -35.32 8.82
CA PRO A 848 -5.15 -36.13 9.56
C PRO A 848 -5.81 -37.06 10.59
N LEU A 849 -6.87 -36.60 11.28
CA LEU A 849 -7.61 -37.43 12.22
C LEU A 849 -8.26 -38.65 11.54
N ALA A 850 -8.96 -38.44 10.42
CA ALA A 850 -9.57 -39.53 9.66
C ALA A 850 -8.53 -40.54 9.13
N ILE A 851 -7.37 -40.06 8.68
CA ILE A 851 -6.25 -40.91 8.26
C ILE A 851 -5.69 -41.70 9.44
N ALA A 852 -5.50 -41.06 10.60
CA ALA A 852 -5.00 -41.72 11.80
C ALA A 852 -5.96 -42.81 12.31
N VAL A 853 -7.26 -42.54 12.37
CA VAL A 853 -8.28 -43.54 12.72
C VAL A 853 -8.23 -44.71 11.74
N ALA A 854 -8.25 -44.47 10.42
CA ALA A 854 -8.19 -45.54 9.42
C ALA A 854 -6.92 -46.41 9.54
N VAL A 855 -5.77 -45.81 9.87
CA VAL A 855 -4.50 -46.51 10.12
C VAL A 855 -4.47 -47.23 11.47
N HIS A 856 -5.21 -46.75 12.47
CA HIS A 856 -5.31 -47.35 13.80
C HIS A 856 -6.25 -48.57 13.79
N SER A 857 -7.48 -48.43 13.29
CA SER A 857 -8.47 -49.50 13.22
C SER A 857 -7.99 -50.68 12.37
N GLY A 858 -7.28 -50.41 11.27
CA GLY A 858 -6.67 -51.41 10.41
C GLY A 858 -5.54 -52.25 11.06
N ARG A 859 -5.17 -51.98 12.32
CA ARG A 859 -4.18 -52.78 13.08
C ARG A 859 -4.80 -53.70 14.14
N HIS A 860 -5.92 -53.30 14.77
CA HIS A 860 -6.52 -54.09 15.85
C HIS A 860 -7.15 -55.39 15.33
N GLY A 861 -7.85 -55.34 14.19
CA GLY A 861 -8.48 -56.51 13.54
C GLY A 861 -7.53 -57.60 13.00
N GLY A 862 -6.25 -57.61 13.39
CA GLY A 862 -5.28 -58.61 12.95
C GLY A 862 -4.15 -58.95 13.94
N ALA A 863 -4.19 -58.44 15.18
CA ALA A 863 -3.05 -58.53 16.12
C ALA A 863 -3.43 -58.82 17.59
N GLU A 864 -4.58 -59.47 17.82
CA GLU A 864 -5.21 -59.70 19.13
C GLU A 864 -4.48 -60.69 20.08
N GLN A 865 -3.15 -60.89 19.94
CA GLN A 865 -2.49 -62.10 20.48
C GLN A 865 -1.20 -61.95 21.30
N HIS A 866 -0.68 -60.74 21.58
CA HIS A 866 0.49 -60.65 22.47
C HIS A 866 0.75 -59.37 23.29
N TRP A 867 -0.21 -58.44 23.45
CA TRP A 867 -0.07 -57.46 24.53
C TRP A 867 -0.58 -58.09 25.85
N PRO A 868 0.24 -58.21 26.91
CA PRO A 868 -0.24 -58.66 28.21
C PRO A 868 -1.39 -57.76 28.69
N PRO A 869 -2.46 -58.33 29.28
CA PRO A 869 -3.68 -57.60 29.57
C PRO A 869 -3.41 -56.45 30.53
N ALA A 870 -3.95 -55.26 30.22
CA ALA A 870 -3.69 -54.02 30.94
C ALA A 870 -3.96 -54.11 32.46
N GLN A 871 -4.82 -55.04 32.88
CA GLN A 871 -5.06 -55.39 34.29
C GLN A 871 -3.77 -55.75 35.05
N GLN A 872 -2.81 -56.43 34.42
CA GLN A 872 -1.60 -56.91 35.09
C GLN A 872 -0.64 -55.77 35.45
N GLN A 873 -0.39 -54.83 34.53
CA GLN A 873 0.32 -53.59 34.84
C GLN A 873 -0.45 -52.71 35.85
N GLN A 874 -1.79 -52.74 35.80
CA GLN A 874 -2.61 -51.97 36.72
C GLN A 874 -2.54 -52.51 38.16
N GLN A 875 -2.44 -53.84 38.34
CA GLN A 875 -2.18 -54.46 39.65
C GLN A 875 -0.79 -54.10 40.19
N GLU A 876 0.27 -54.19 39.38
CA GLU A 876 1.61 -53.74 39.80
C GLU A 876 1.63 -52.27 40.22
N GLN A 877 0.99 -51.38 39.46
CA GLN A 877 0.94 -49.95 39.80
C GLN A 877 0.12 -49.68 41.07
N GLN A 878 -0.96 -50.42 41.32
CA GLN A 878 -1.72 -50.33 42.57
C GLN A 878 -0.90 -50.83 43.78
N GLN A 879 -0.19 -51.95 43.64
CA GLN A 879 0.70 -52.47 44.69
C GLN A 879 1.83 -51.48 45.01
N ARG A 880 2.48 -50.88 43.99
CA ARG A 880 3.52 -49.86 44.19
C ARG A 880 2.96 -48.56 44.77
N ALA A 881 1.74 -48.16 44.41
CA ALA A 881 1.09 -46.96 44.94
C ALA A 881 0.67 -47.08 46.42
N ALA A 882 0.35 -48.29 46.90
CA ALA A 882 -0.08 -48.53 48.28
C ALA A 882 0.97 -48.14 49.35
N GLY A 883 2.26 -48.12 48.99
CA GLY A 883 3.34 -47.66 49.88
C GLY A 883 3.42 -46.14 50.07
N CYS A 884 2.87 -45.32 49.15
CA CYS A 884 3.07 -43.88 49.13
C CYS A 884 1.92 -43.09 49.79
N ARG A 885 1.89 -43.04 51.12
CA ARG A 885 0.95 -42.16 51.85
C ARG A 885 1.34 -40.68 51.69
N GLY A 886 0.40 -39.82 51.33
CA GLY A 886 0.59 -38.37 51.19
C GLY A 886 0.04 -37.80 49.87
N TRP A 887 0.27 -36.51 49.60
CA TRP A 887 -0.34 -35.82 48.44
C TRP A 887 -0.04 -36.47 47.08
N ARG A 888 1.13 -37.11 46.95
CA ARG A 888 1.54 -37.85 45.75
C ARG A 888 0.54 -38.95 45.35
N SER A 889 -0.13 -39.63 46.29
CA SER A 889 -1.14 -40.64 45.93
C SER A 889 -2.41 -40.02 45.36
N ARG A 890 -2.81 -38.82 45.82
CA ARG A 890 -3.93 -38.07 45.23
C ARG A 890 -3.62 -37.63 43.79
N VAL A 891 -2.40 -37.11 43.56
CA VAL A 891 -1.94 -36.73 42.20
C VAL A 891 -1.86 -37.95 41.27
N LEU A 892 -1.32 -39.08 41.74
CA LEU A 892 -1.25 -40.33 40.96
C LEU A 892 -2.65 -40.92 40.70
N ALA A 893 -3.57 -40.88 41.67
CA ALA A 893 -4.95 -41.33 41.49
C ALA A 893 -5.71 -40.46 40.49
N ALA A 894 -5.53 -39.13 40.56
CA ALA A 894 -6.10 -38.18 39.58
C ALA A 894 -5.52 -38.42 38.18
N ALA A 895 -4.20 -38.58 38.04
CA ALA A 895 -3.56 -38.90 36.77
C ALA A 895 -4.01 -40.26 36.20
N ALA A 896 -4.24 -41.27 37.04
CA ALA A 896 -4.78 -42.56 36.64
C ALA A 896 -6.25 -42.48 36.23
N ALA A 897 -7.05 -41.64 36.90
CA ALA A 897 -8.44 -41.36 36.50
C ALA A 897 -8.50 -40.61 35.16
N TRP A 898 -7.67 -39.57 35.00
CA TRP A 898 -7.51 -38.84 33.74
C TRP A 898 -7.11 -39.76 32.59
N ARG A 899 -6.09 -40.62 32.77
CA ARG A 899 -5.68 -41.60 31.76
C ARG A 899 -6.80 -42.56 31.37
N ARG A 900 -7.64 -43.02 32.32
CA ARG A 900 -8.82 -43.86 32.01
C ARG A 900 -9.91 -43.10 31.26
N GLY A 901 -10.15 -41.83 31.60
CA GLY A 901 -11.07 -40.97 30.85
C GLY A 901 -10.59 -40.72 29.42
N TRP A 902 -9.30 -40.39 29.28
CA TRP A 902 -8.64 -40.15 28.00
C TRP A 902 -8.65 -41.38 27.10
N ALA A 903 -8.32 -42.57 27.63
CA ALA A 903 -8.41 -43.82 26.89
C ALA A 903 -9.84 -44.09 26.39
N ARG A 904 -10.85 -44.01 27.27
CA ARG A 904 -12.26 -44.17 26.87
C ARG A 904 -12.73 -43.16 25.83
N ALA A 905 -12.23 -41.93 25.87
CA ALA A 905 -12.55 -40.91 24.89
C ALA A 905 -11.84 -41.16 23.55
N ASP A 906 -10.62 -41.70 23.56
CA ASP A 906 -9.87 -42.14 22.37
C ASP A 906 -10.51 -43.38 21.74
N ASP A 907 -10.93 -44.36 22.56
CA ASP A 907 -11.73 -45.53 22.16
C ASP A 907 -13.06 -45.08 21.54
N ALA A 908 -13.80 -44.17 22.19
CA ALA A 908 -15.08 -43.66 21.70
C ALA A 908 -14.94 -42.85 20.41
N LEU A 909 -13.94 -41.98 20.31
CA LEU A 909 -13.61 -41.23 19.08
C LEU A 909 -13.20 -42.18 17.96
N THR A 910 -12.43 -43.23 18.28
CA THR A 910 -12.07 -44.28 17.33
C THR A 910 -13.31 -45.03 16.87
N SER A 911 -14.21 -45.50 17.75
CA SER A 911 -15.44 -46.20 17.34
C SER A 911 -16.44 -45.31 16.59
N ALA A 912 -16.46 -44.00 16.85
CA ALA A 912 -17.36 -43.07 16.15
C ALA A 912 -16.85 -42.69 14.74
N LEU A 913 -15.54 -42.79 14.48
CA LEU A 913 -14.93 -42.46 13.19
C LEU A 913 -14.47 -43.70 12.40
N ALA A 914 -14.25 -44.82 13.07
CA ALA A 914 -14.07 -46.14 12.47
C ALA A 914 -15.44 -46.67 12.05
N LEU A 915 -15.87 -46.28 10.85
CA LEU A 915 -16.96 -46.90 10.13
C LEU A 915 -16.66 -48.40 10.02
N ASP A 916 -17.26 -49.21 10.89
CA ASP A 916 -16.85 -50.61 11.03
C ASP A 916 -17.15 -51.38 9.75
N ARG A 917 -16.07 -51.89 9.15
CA ARG A 917 -16.03 -52.25 7.74
C ARG A 917 -16.77 -53.54 7.42
N ASP A 918 -17.03 -54.33 8.46
CA ASP A 918 -17.65 -55.65 8.37
C ASP A 918 -19.09 -55.66 8.94
N GLU A 919 -19.53 -54.65 9.70
CA GLU A 919 -20.93 -54.51 10.17
C GLU A 919 -21.74 -53.41 9.44
N LEU A 920 -21.11 -52.36 8.93
CA LEU A 920 -21.83 -51.29 8.22
C LEU A 920 -22.08 -51.67 6.75
N GLU A 921 -23.25 -52.23 6.44
CA GLU A 921 -23.90 -52.09 5.12
C GLU A 921 -24.37 -50.64 4.84
N VAL A 922 -23.65 -49.64 5.37
CA VAL A 922 -23.90 -48.22 5.15
C VAL A 922 -23.52 -47.91 3.72
N SER A 923 -24.55 -47.91 2.88
CA SER A 923 -24.47 -47.57 1.46
C SER A 923 -23.66 -46.28 1.25
N GLY A 924 -22.82 -46.26 0.20
CA GLY A 924 -21.98 -45.10 -0.15
C GLY A 924 -22.65 -43.71 -0.01
N PRO A 925 -23.92 -43.49 -0.45
CA PRO A 925 -24.61 -42.22 -0.22
C PRO A 925 -24.82 -41.85 1.26
N GLN A 926 -25.02 -42.79 2.19
CA GLN A 926 -25.15 -42.48 3.62
C GLN A 926 -23.83 -41.98 4.22
N LEU A 927 -22.69 -42.58 3.84
CA LEU A 927 -21.37 -42.08 4.25
C LEU A 927 -21.12 -40.67 3.67
N LEU A 928 -21.46 -40.45 2.40
CA LEU A 928 -21.37 -39.13 1.78
C LEU A 928 -22.28 -38.10 2.49
N LEU A 929 -23.48 -38.48 2.91
CA LEU A 929 -24.39 -37.63 3.67
C LEU A 929 -23.84 -37.29 5.06
N CYS A 930 -23.27 -38.25 5.79
CA CYS A 930 -22.64 -37.99 7.08
C CYS A 930 -21.43 -37.05 6.96
N LEU A 931 -20.60 -37.24 5.92
CA LEU A 931 -19.49 -36.33 5.62
C LEU A 931 -19.99 -34.94 5.21
N TRP A 932 -21.07 -34.84 4.43
CA TRP A 932 -21.71 -33.58 4.02
C TRP A 932 -22.27 -32.80 5.22
N MET A 933 -23.00 -33.48 6.12
CA MET A 933 -23.51 -32.85 7.35
C MET A 933 -22.38 -32.41 8.28
N LEU A 934 -21.31 -33.20 8.42
CA LEU A 934 -20.14 -32.81 9.21
C LEU A 934 -19.42 -31.60 8.60
N LEU A 935 -19.32 -31.53 7.27
CA LEU A 935 -18.77 -30.39 6.53
C LEU A 935 -19.64 -29.13 6.67
N GLY A 936 -20.97 -29.27 6.61
CA GLY A 936 -21.92 -28.17 6.83
C GLY A 936 -21.89 -27.64 8.27
N ASN A 937 -21.84 -28.51 9.26
CA ASN A 937 -21.69 -28.13 10.67
C ASN A 937 -20.34 -27.44 10.93
N ALA A 938 -19.24 -27.94 10.34
CA ALA A 938 -17.94 -27.29 10.41
C ALA A 938 -17.95 -25.90 9.74
N TRP A 939 -18.64 -25.75 8.59
CA TRP A 939 -18.82 -24.45 7.94
C TRP A 939 -19.57 -23.46 8.83
N MET A 940 -20.73 -23.84 9.37
CA MET A 940 -21.52 -22.99 10.26
C MET A 940 -20.72 -22.54 11.50
N LEU A 941 -19.94 -23.44 12.10
CA LEU A 941 -19.06 -23.11 13.22
C LEU A 941 -17.92 -22.16 12.83
N CYS A 942 -17.30 -22.34 11.66
CA CYS A 942 -16.27 -21.43 11.15
C CYS A 942 -16.86 -20.03 10.88
N THR A 943 -18.00 -19.96 10.20
CA THR A 943 -18.72 -18.72 9.91
C THR A 943 -19.10 -17.98 11.18
N ALA A 944 -19.75 -18.66 12.15
CA ALA A 944 -20.10 -18.07 13.45
C ALA A 944 -18.87 -17.58 14.23
N ALA A 945 -17.76 -18.34 14.21
CA ALA A 945 -16.51 -17.91 14.85
C ALA A 945 -15.92 -16.66 14.18
N THR A 946 -16.01 -16.52 12.86
CA THR A 946 -15.53 -15.33 12.15
C THR A 946 -16.42 -14.11 12.31
N VAL A 947 -17.75 -14.29 12.37
CA VAL A 947 -18.68 -13.19 12.70
C VAL A 947 -18.40 -12.67 14.12
N ARG A 948 -18.19 -13.56 15.11
CA ARG A 948 -17.80 -13.17 16.48
C ARG A 948 -16.44 -12.45 16.50
N ALA A 949 -15.44 -12.97 15.78
CA ALA A 949 -14.11 -12.36 15.67
C ALA A 949 -14.04 -11.02 14.89
N LEU A 950 -15.14 -10.62 14.23
CA LEU A 950 -15.31 -9.29 13.62
C LEU A 950 -16.21 -8.39 14.49
N GLY A 951 -17.21 -8.97 15.17
CA GLY A 951 -18.14 -8.27 16.06
C GLY A 951 -17.63 -7.94 17.46
N ASP A 952 -16.46 -8.46 17.88
CA ASP A 952 -15.76 -8.10 19.12
C ASP A 952 -14.67 -7.02 18.83
N PRO A 953 -14.99 -5.70 18.78
CA PRO A 953 -14.02 -4.65 18.46
C PRO A 953 -12.92 -4.47 19.51
N LEU A 954 -13.07 -5.05 20.71
CA LEU A 954 -12.18 -4.87 21.86
C LEU A 954 -11.32 -6.11 22.19
N GLY A 955 -11.57 -7.27 21.57
CA GLY A 955 -10.77 -8.48 21.79
C GLY A 955 -10.76 -9.04 23.22
N VAL A 956 -11.66 -8.59 24.10
CA VAL A 956 -11.78 -9.08 25.49
C VAL A 956 -12.66 -10.33 25.53
N PRO A 957 -12.13 -11.52 25.90
CA PRO A 957 -12.94 -12.74 25.95
C PRO A 957 -13.84 -12.76 27.20
N GLY A 958 -15.05 -12.20 27.10
CA GLY A 958 -16.01 -12.17 28.21
C GLY A 958 -17.47 -12.01 27.80
N GLN A 959 -18.31 -12.95 28.26
CA GLN A 959 -19.78 -12.88 28.30
C GLN A 959 -20.56 -12.88 26.96
N VAL A 960 -20.51 -14.03 26.26
CA VAL A 960 -21.74 -14.82 25.95
C VAL A 960 -21.37 -16.29 26.08
#